data_AF-A0A938RAJ6-F1
#
_entry.id   AF-A0A938RAJ6-F1
#
_cell.length_a   1.000
_cell.length_b   1.000
_cell.length_c   1.000
_cell.angle_alpha   90.00
_cell.angle_beta   90.00
_cell.angle_gamma   90.00
#
_symmetry.space_group_name_H-M   'P 1'
#
loop_
_entity.id
_entity.type
_entity.pdbx_description
1 polymer ?
#
loop_
_entity_poly.entity_id
_entity_poly.type
_entity_poly.pdbx_seq_one_letter_code
_entity_poly.pdbx_strand_id
1 'polypeptide(L)'
;MKDILFSSWQGQIIDNRGKELKDFAPVNRVTLPEYFKPGEKIKAMMGWGGIIIHSEGVNILDLCRAYIEAVSDHTNACDKCNYCKTGFTEMLEVFRDLTKGEAREDDPEFLQTVANTIIGYSKCSIGKHGPVPIVHALKYFKEDFSRAISGKGKLEVGAYYSKLTAPCMDACPIHLDIPKYIERIKEAKFADSLDVIREDLPLPGVVGRVCYHPCEDHCQRANVDEPIAIRLLKRFVVDQELSSPKKPPNPIISSKTTDKVAIIGAGPAGLTCAYHLARKGFAVTIFEKQPVAGGMMSVGIPEYRLPEDIVQSEIEAIKKLGVEIKTNMSIGKDMTTEHLRKEGYEYIFISIGAQECKKLGIEGEELEGVYSGLDFLKKVRLGEKFVLGKRIAVIGGGNVAIDAVRTTRRLGAEDAFIIYRRSLEEMPAHPEEIQDCEAEGINILTLTSPKRLIGENGKIKAIECLKMTLGEPDASGRPRPIPVEGSEFFLEVDGVIPALGQESDWACLGPECVCTLSEWGTIKVNSFTLQTDDPTLLAGGDAVLGPQSLIEASAMGKKAAFTIDSLLNGSSLEVLNDDFFDQLFKTLKVYDPKETIKVSELRDRIHLTKLPPEKRTSSFDEVEQGFSVQGAVAEAERCLRCYRVVTVAV
;
A
#
# COMPACT_ATOMS: atom_id res chain seq x y z
N MET A 1 19.67 -15.32 -17.95
CA MET A 1 19.71 -14.37 -19.09
C MET A 1 21.03 -14.53 -19.80
N LYS A 2 21.03 -14.64 -21.14
CA LYS A 2 22.24 -14.93 -21.94
C LYS A 2 22.86 -13.69 -22.58
N ASP A 3 22.38 -12.49 -22.28
CA ASP A 3 22.73 -11.24 -22.96
C ASP A 3 23.30 -10.14 -22.04
N ILE A 4 23.61 -10.47 -20.78
CA ILE A 4 24.26 -9.52 -19.87
C ILE A 4 25.77 -9.55 -20.12
N LEU A 5 26.33 -8.41 -20.52
CA LEU A 5 27.75 -8.21 -20.79
C LEU A 5 28.55 -8.05 -19.50
N PHE A 6 28.00 -7.33 -18.52
CA PHE A 6 28.64 -7.14 -17.23
C PHE A 6 27.61 -7.05 -16.11
N SER A 7 27.89 -7.67 -14.97
CA SER A 7 27.15 -7.46 -13.74
C SER A 7 28.08 -7.44 -12.54
N SER A 8 27.81 -6.53 -11.61
CA SER A 8 28.37 -6.54 -10.26
C SER A 8 27.28 -6.59 -9.19
N TRP A 9 26.05 -6.90 -9.60
CA TRP A 9 24.86 -6.76 -8.77
C TRP A 9 24.89 -7.68 -7.56
N GLN A 10 24.66 -7.10 -6.38
CA GLN A 10 24.70 -7.76 -5.07
C GLN A 10 25.99 -8.57 -4.87
N GLY A 11 27.12 -8.10 -5.38
CA GLY A 11 28.42 -8.75 -5.23
C GLY A 11 28.67 -9.96 -6.12
N GLN A 12 27.74 -10.33 -7.01
CA GLN A 12 28.00 -11.32 -8.06
C GLN A 12 28.69 -10.64 -9.24
N ILE A 13 29.98 -10.90 -9.42
CA ILE A 13 30.76 -10.37 -10.55
C ILE A 13 30.66 -11.33 -11.74
N ILE A 14 30.11 -10.84 -12.84
CA ILE A 14 30.03 -11.53 -14.12
C ILE A 14 30.55 -10.59 -15.18
N ASP A 15 31.54 -11.04 -15.95
CA ASP A 15 32.13 -10.28 -17.05
C ASP A 15 32.14 -11.16 -18.30
N ASN A 16 31.25 -10.83 -19.23
CA ASN A 16 31.06 -11.48 -20.52
C ASN A 16 31.54 -10.59 -21.69
N ARG A 17 32.10 -9.42 -21.42
CA ARG A 17 32.62 -8.51 -22.45
C ARG A 17 33.71 -9.22 -23.27
N GLY A 18 33.66 -9.09 -24.58
CA GLY A 18 34.61 -9.73 -25.51
C GLY A 18 34.46 -11.25 -25.64
N LYS A 19 33.39 -11.86 -25.10
CA LYS A 19 33.06 -13.28 -25.29
C LYS A 19 31.96 -13.45 -26.33
N GLU A 20 31.86 -14.65 -26.89
CA GLU A 20 30.73 -15.06 -27.73
C GLU A 20 29.53 -15.46 -26.87
N LEU A 21 28.30 -15.25 -27.35
CA LEU A 21 27.05 -15.51 -26.60
C LEU A 21 26.95 -16.93 -26.02
N LYS A 22 27.55 -17.92 -26.70
CA LYS A 22 27.58 -19.32 -26.26
C LYS A 22 28.42 -19.54 -24.99
N ASP A 23 29.36 -18.63 -24.70
CA ASP A 23 30.33 -18.71 -23.61
C ASP A 23 29.96 -17.78 -22.44
N PHE A 24 28.77 -17.16 -22.48
CA PHE A 24 28.31 -16.25 -21.42
C PHE A 24 28.03 -17.00 -20.13
N ALA A 25 28.64 -16.50 -19.04
CA ALA A 25 28.28 -16.94 -17.70
C ALA A 25 26.88 -16.41 -17.34
N PRO A 26 26.01 -17.25 -16.74
CA PRO A 26 24.64 -16.84 -16.43
C PRO A 26 24.60 -15.91 -15.21
N VAL A 27 23.78 -14.86 -15.31
CA VAL A 27 23.40 -14.02 -14.17
C VAL A 27 22.19 -14.62 -13.47
N ASN A 28 22.33 -14.90 -12.17
CA ASN A 28 21.33 -15.64 -11.40
C ASN A 28 20.72 -14.82 -10.24
N ARG A 29 21.32 -13.67 -9.87
CA ARG A 29 20.84 -12.83 -8.75
C ARG A 29 19.85 -11.74 -9.14
N VAL A 30 19.69 -11.46 -10.43
CA VAL A 30 18.83 -10.38 -10.90
C VAL A 30 18.24 -10.73 -12.26
N THR A 31 16.96 -10.40 -12.41
CA THR A 31 16.23 -10.52 -13.67
C THR A 31 15.74 -9.13 -14.03
N LEU A 32 16.16 -8.60 -15.19
CA LEU A 32 15.65 -7.34 -15.71
C LEU A 32 14.63 -7.59 -16.82
N PRO A 33 13.59 -6.75 -16.97
CA PRO A 33 12.78 -6.74 -18.17
C PRO A 33 13.62 -6.31 -19.37
N GLU A 34 13.26 -6.75 -20.58
CA GLU A 34 13.98 -6.34 -21.80
C GLU A 34 13.81 -4.83 -22.08
N TYR A 35 12.61 -4.31 -21.80
CA TYR A 35 12.24 -2.93 -22.06
C TYR A 35 11.87 -2.23 -20.75
N PHE A 36 12.25 -0.96 -20.61
CA PHE A 36 11.76 -0.12 -19.52
C PHE A 36 10.36 0.40 -19.87
N LYS A 37 10.23 1.01 -21.06
CA LYS A 37 8.96 1.41 -21.69
C LYS A 37 8.78 0.73 -23.04
N PRO A 38 7.56 0.69 -23.61
CA PRO A 38 7.38 0.24 -24.99
C PRO A 38 8.31 0.98 -25.95
N GLY A 39 9.22 0.25 -26.61
CA GLY A 39 10.20 0.82 -27.55
C GLY A 39 11.52 1.29 -26.93
N GLU A 40 11.63 1.36 -25.60
CA GLU A 40 12.85 1.79 -24.89
C GLU A 40 13.53 0.57 -24.23
N LYS A 41 14.50 -0.02 -24.92
CA LYS A 41 15.21 -1.23 -24.47
C LYS A 41 16.19 -0.88 -23.34
N ILE A 42 16.22 -1.68 -22.27
CA ILE A 42 17.18 -1.47 -21.18
C ILE A 42 18.59 -1.79 -21.68
N LYS A 43 19.46 -0.77 -21.73
CA LYS A 43 20.88 -0.92 -22.10
C LYS A 43 21.77 -1.14 -20.88
N ALA A 44 21.46 -0.49 -19.76
CA ALA A 44 22.16 -0.67 -18.49
C ALA A 44 21.30 -0.25 -17.30
N MET A 45 21.72 -0.67 -16.11
CA MET A 45 21.14 -0.27 -14.84
C MET A 45 22.24 -0.05 -13.80
N MET A 46 22.10 1.00 -13.01
CA MET A 46 22.97 1.33 -11.89
C MET A 46 22.12 1.55 -10.64
N GLY A 47 22.50 0.98 -9.50
CA GLY A 47 21.73 1.17 -8.26
C GLY A 47 22.42 0.58 -7.05
N TRP A 48 21.73 0.55 -5.90
CA TRP A 48 22.33 0.13 -4.61
C TRP A 48 23.08 -1.22 -4.64
N GLY A 49 22.69 -2.13 -5.55
CA GLY A 49 23.32 -3.44 -5.72
C GLY A 49 24.57 -3.44 -6.60
N GLY A 50 24.83 -2.40 -7.39
CA GLY A 50 25.94 -2.32 -8.34
C GLY A 50 25.52 -1.90 -9.74
N ILE A 51 26.22 -2.43 -10.74
CA ILE A 51 26.05 -2.10 -12.17
C ILE A 51 25.65 -3.34 -12.95
N ILE A 52 24.74 -3.20 -13.91
CA ILE A 52 24.38 -4.19 -14.92
C ILE A 52 24.46 -3.55 -16.31
N ILE A 53 25.08 -4.21 -17.29
CA ILE A 53 25.21 -3.74 -18.67
C ILE A 53 24.72 -4.84 -19.64
N HIS A 54 23.80 -4.47 -20.52
CA HIS A 54 23.26 -5.33 -21.59
C HIS A 54 23.83 -4.97 -22.97
N SER A 55 24.16 -3.70 -23.23
CA SER A 55 24.58 -3.25 -24.58
C SER A 55 26.03 -2.76 -24.63
N GLU A 56 26.76 -3.19 -25.66
CA GLU A 56 28.00 -2.55 -26.08
C GLU A 56 27.63 -1.15 -26.59
N GLY A 57 28.21 -0.09 -26.04
CA GLY A 57 27.84 1.30 -26.32
C GLY A 57 27.24 2.08 -25.15
N VAL A 58 27.02 1.45 -23.99
CA VAL A 58 26.71 2.21 -22.77
C VAL A 58 27.92 3.02 -22.33
N ASN A 59 27.75 4.34 -22.27
CA ASN A 59 28.75 5.22 -21.69
C ASN A 59 28.69 5.15 -20.16
N ILE A 60 29.66 4.45 -19.56
CA ILE A 60 29.68 4.21 -18.12
C ILE A 60 29.89 5.49 -17.31
N LEU A 61 30.64 6.46 -17.83
CA LEU A 61 30.94 7.71 -17.12
C LEU A 61 29.72 8.62 -17.08
N ASP A 62 28.98 8.73 -18.18
CA ASP A 62 27.72 9.49 -18.20
C ASP A 62 26.61 8.80 -17.40
N LEU A 63 26.57 7.46 -17.38
CA LEU A 63 25.68 6.72 -16.47
C LEU A 63 26.02 6.99 -15.00
N CYS A 64 27.30 7.03 -14.63
CA CYS A 64 27.73 7.39 -13.28
C CYS A 64 27.32 8.83 -12.93
N ARG A 65 27.47 9.78 -13.87
CA ARG A 65 27.01 11.16 -13.70
C ARG A 65 25.51 11.22 -13.42
N ALA A 66 24.69 10.59 -14.27
CA ALA A 66 23.23 10.58 -14.14
C ALA A 66 22.76 9.92 -12.81
N TYR A 67 23.43 8.85 -12.41
CA TYR A 67 23.16 8.18 -11.14
C TYR A 67 23.52 9.05 -9.92
N ILE A 68 24.72 9.65 -9.91
CA ILE A 68 25.15 10.51 -8.81
C ILE A 68 24.34 11.79 -8.74
N GLU A 69 23.89 12.33 -9.87
CA GLU A 69 22.94 13.45 -9.91
C GLU A 69 21.66 13.10 -9.16
N ALA A 70 21.05 11.95 -9.46
CA ALA A 70 19.84 11.49 -8.77
C ALA A 70 20.06 11.22 -7.26
N VAL A 71 21.24 10.71 -6.87
CA VAL A 71 21.61 10.53 -5.45
C VAL A 71 21.83 11.89 -4.76
N SER A 72 22.48 12.83 -5.46
CA SER A 72 22.79 14.17 -4.97
C SER A 72 21.52 14.99 -4.74
N ASP A 73 20.57 14.96 -5.67
CA ASP A 73 19.27 15.64 -5.54
C ASP A 73 18.55 15.30 -4.24
N HIS A 74 18.53 14.00 -3.88
CA HIS A 74 17.95 13.57 -2.61
C HIS A 74 18.81 13.96 -1.40
N THR A 75 20.12 13.75 -1.46
CA THR A 75 21.00 13.99 -0.30
C THR A 75 21.15 15.47 0.03
N ASN A 76 21.06 16.34 -0.97
CA ASN A 76 21.02 17.79 -0.81
C ASN A 76 19.72 18.26 -0.14
N ALA A 77 18.58 17.63 -0.43
CA ALA A 77 17.31 17.95 0.22
C ALA A 77 17.21 17.39 1.66
N CYS A 78 18.01 16.38 2.00
CA CYS A 78 17.97 15.66 3.27
C CYS A 78 18.63 16.41 4.45
N ASP A 79 19.75 17.11 4.19
CA ASP A 79 20.50 17.94 5.15
C ASP A 79 20.87 17.27 6.49
N LYS A 80 21.06 15.93 6.52
CA LYS A 80 21.41 15.20 7.75
C LYS A 80 22.90 14.89 7.94
N CYS A 81 23.67 14.82 6.85
CA CYS A 81 25.04 14.31 6.88
C CYS A 81 25.92 15.10 5.91
N ASN A 82 26.92 15.81 6.45
CA ASN A 82 27.85 16.59 5.63
C ASN A 82 28.68 15.70 4.68
N TYR A 83 29.04 14.47 5.09
CA TYR A 83 29.78 13.54 4.23
C TYR A 83 29.03 13.27 2.92
N CYS A 84 27.72 13.01 2.98
CA CYS A 84 26.93 12.76 1.78
C CYS A 84 26.71 14.04 0.98
N LYS A 85 26.31 15.14 1.64
CA LYS A 85 26.00 16.41 0.97
C LYS A 85 27.20 16.93 0.18
N THR A 86 28.35 17.04 0.83
CA THR A 86 29.58 17.53 0.19
C THR A 86 30.13 16.46 -0.76
N GLY A 87 30.23 15.21 -0.30
CA GLY A 87 30.88 14.15 -1.07
C GLY A 87 30.16 13.81 -2.38
N PHE A 88 28.84 13.66 -2.40
CA PHE A 88 28.12 13.42 -3.65
C PHE A 88 28.12 14.63 -4.58
N THR A 89 28.12 15.85 -4.03
CA THR A 89 28.27 17.07 -4.84
C THR A 89 29.65 17.12 -5.51
N GLU A 90 30.73 16.85 -4.78
CA GLU A 90 32.09 16.82 -5.34
C GLU A 90 32.25 15.70 -6.37
N MET A 91 31.70 14.50 -6.10
CA MET A 91 31.70 13.42 -7.08
C MET A 91 30.95 13.80 -8.36
N LEU A 92 29.81 14.49 -8.25
CA LEU A 92 29.03 14.95 -9.39
C LEU A 92 29.81 15.93 -10.26
N GLU A 93 30.51 16.89 -9.65
CA GLU A 93 31.34 17.84 -10.38
C GLU A 93 32.47 17.13 -11.14
N VAL A 94 33.15 16.16 -10.52
CA VAL A 94 34.16 15.35 -11.22
C VAL A 94 33.57 14.59 -12.40
N PHE A 95 32.38 14.00 -12.25
CA PHE A 95 31.70 13.35 -13.38
C PHE A 95 31.28 14.34 -14.48
N ARG A 96 30.90 15.57 -14.13
CA ARG A 96 30.63 16.64 -15.11
C ARG A 96 31.89 17.08 -15.85
N ASP A 97 33.04 17.11 -15.18
CA ASP A 97 34.33 17.43 -15.80
C ASP A 97 34.78 16.29 -16.73
N LEU A 98 34.61 15.02 -16.30
CA LEU A 98 34.82 13.83 -17.12
C LEU A 98 33.97 13.84 -18.40
N THR A 99 32.69 14.25 -18.34
CA THR A 99 31.85 14.29 -19.54
C THR A 99 32.15 15.47 -20.48
N LYS A 100 32.80 16.53 -19.98
CA LYS A 100 33.23 17.69 -20.78
C LYS A 100 34.64 17.57 -21.36
N GLY A 101 35.42 16.58 -20.92
CA GLY A 101 36.84 16.45 -21.26
C GLY A 101 37.74 17.42 -20.48
N GLU A 102 37.30 17.79 -19.27
CA GLU A 102 37.99 18.69 -18.34
C GLU A 102 38.62 17.92 -17.15
N ALA A 103 38.61 16.58 -17.22
CA ALA A 103 39.09 15.70 -16.16
C ALA A 103 40.61 15.77 -15.94
N ARG A 104 41.00 15.49 -14.70
CA ARG A 104 42.38 15.48 -14.21
C ARG A 104 42.86 14.05 -13.98
N GLU A 105 44.17 13.86 -13.95
CA GLU A 105 44.77 12.54 -13.73
C GLU A 105 44.45 11.97 -12.33
N ASP A 106 44.22 12.83 -11.33
CA ASP A 106 43.93 12.46 -9.94
C ASP A 106 42.44 12.20 -9.65
N ASP A 107 41.55 12.50 -10.59
CA ASP A 107 40.09 12.36 -10.41
C ASP A 107 39.65 10.94 -10.00
N PRO A 108 40.17 9.83 -10.57
CA PRO A 108 39.78 8.49 -10.15
C PRO A 108 40.17 8.17 -8.69
N GLU A 109 41.33 8.64 -8.23
CA GLU A 109 41.78 8.46 -6.85
C GLU A 109 40.96 9.30 -5.88
N PHE A 110 40.63 10.53 -6.28
CA PHE A 110 39.73 11.39 -5.54
C PHE A 110 38.34 10.75 -5.38
N LEU A 111 37.72 10.29 -6.48
CA LEU A 111 36.43 9.61 -6.46
C LEU A 111 36.45 8.38 -5.54
N GLN A 112 37.51 7.58 -5.60
CA GLN A 112 37.67 6.39 -4.75
C GLN A 112 37.75 6.75 -3.26
N THR A 113 38.49 7.82 -2.94
CA THR A 113 38.68 8.31 -1.57
C THR A 113 37.39 8.86 -0.99
N VAL A 114 36.68 9.70 -1.76
CA VAL A 114 35.39 10.26 -1.35
C VAL A 114 34.36 9.13 -1.17
N ALA A 115 34.24 8.21 -2.13
CA ALA A 115 33.31 7.09 -2.05
C ALA A 115 33.53 6.24 -0.79
N ASN A 116 34.79 5.86 -0.48
CA ASN A 116 35.12 5.08 0.70
C ASN A 116 34.85 5.85 2.01
N THR A 117 35.08 7.16 2.02
CA THR A 117 34.78 8.03 3.16
C THR A 117 33.28 8.07 3.43
N ILE A 118 32.46 8.26 2.38
CA ILE A 118 31.01 8.25 2.53
C ILE A 118 30.55 6.87 3.05
N ILE A 119 31.03 5.77 2.50
CA ILE A 119 30.68 4.41 2.94
C ILE A 119 31.05 4.18 4.41
N GLY A 120 32.24 4.60 4.83
CA GLY A 120 32.75 4.37 6.17
C GLY A 120 32.07 5.20 7.27
N TYR A 121 31.63 6.42 6.97
CA TYR A 121 31.17 7.38 7.98
C TYR A 121 29.68 7.76 7.89
N SER A 122 28.96 7.33 6.85
CA SER A 122 27.54 7.64 6.72
C SER A 122 26.65 6.82 7.66
N LYS A 123 25.63 7.49 8.22
CA LYS A 123 24.71 6.92 9.22
C LYS A 123 23.55 6.11 8.61
N CYS A 124 23.18 6.37 7.35
CA CYS A 124 22.04 5.75 6.68
C CYS A 124 22.43 4.92 5.46
N SER A 125 21.49 4.16 4.92
CA SER A 125 21.78 3.24 3.81
C SER A 125 22.12 3.95 2.50
N ILE A 126 21.58 5.14 2.20
CA ILE A 126 21.94 5.84 0.95
C ILE A 126 23.41 6.26 0.94
N GLY A 127 23.98 6.66 2.08
CA GLY A 127 25.42 6.93 2.16
C GLY A 127 26.26 5.66 2.10
N LYS A 128 25.77 4.54 2.63
CA LYS A 128 26.50 3.26 2.60
C LYS A 128 26.46 2.56 1.24
N HIS A 129 25.36 2.69 0.50
CA HIS A 129 25.14 2.01 -0.78
C HIS A 129 25.27 2.91 -2.00
N GLY A 130 25.01 4.22 -1.85
CA GLY A 130 25.10 5.19 -2.95
C GLY A 130 26.44 5.20 -3.67
N PRO A 131 27.60 5.13 -2.97
CA PRO A 131 28.89 5.11 -3.64
C PRO A 131 29.29 3.75 -4.23
N VAL A 132 28.57 2.66 -3.90
CA VAL A 132 28.97 1.29 -4.29
C VAL A 132 29.10 1.11 -5.80
N PRO A 133 28.14 1.56 -6.64
CA PRO A 133 28.29 1.46 -8.08
C PRO A 133 29.48 2.26 -8.62
N ILE A 134 29.82 3.37 -7.99
CA ILE A 134 30.97 4.19 -8.41
C ILE A 134 32.28 3.46 -8.11
N VAL A 135 32.40 2.83 -6.94
CA VAL A 135 33.55 1.97 -6.62
C VAL A 135 33.67 0.82 -7.62
N HIS A 136 32.54 0.22 -8.04
CA HIS A 136 32.54 -0.81 -9.07
C HIS A 136 32.95 -0.26 -10.44
N ALA A 137 32.48 0.93 -10.82
CA ALA A 137 32.86 1.59 -12.07
C ALA A 137 34.38 1.82 -12.13
N LEU A 138 34.95 2.43 -11.08
CA LEU A 138 36.40 2.66 -10.95
C LEU A 138 37.22 1.37 -11.03
N LYS A 139 36.69 0.25 -10.51
CA LYS A 139 37.37 -1.03 -10.50
C LYS A 139 37.33 -1.77 -11.84
N TYR A 140 36.16 -1.81 -12.49
CA TYR A 140 35.89 -2.69 -13.63
C TYR A 140 35.84 -1.99 -15.00
N PHE A 141 35.92 -0.65 -15.02
CA PHE A 141 35.85 0.20 -16.22
C PHE A 141 37.02 1.19 -16.30
N LYS A 142 38.20 0.80 -15.80
CA LYS A 142 39.41 1.66 -15.74
C LYS A 142 39.80 2.26 -17.09
N GLU A 143 39.58 1.53 -18.17
CA GLU A 143 39.89 1.98 -19.53
C GLU A 143 39.01 3.16 -19.95
N ASP A 144 37.75 3.20 -19.54
CA ASP A 144 36.85 4.32 -19.82
C ASP A 144 37.32 5.61 -19.12
N PHE A 145 37.71 5.51 -17.85
CA PHE A 145 38.31 6.64 -17.11
C PHE A 145 39.62 7.10 -17.77
N SER A 146 40.51 6.17 -18.11
CA SER A 146 41.79 6.49 -18.77
C SER A 146 41.60 7.18 -20.12
N ARG A 147 40.58 6.75 -20.88
CA ARG A 147 40.20 7.36 -22.16
C ARG A 147 39.62 8.75 -22.00
N ALA A 148 38.79 8.99 -20.99
CA ALA A 148 38.23 10.31 -20.73
C ALA A 148 39.29 11.32 -20.27
N ILE A 149 40.29 10.87 -19.50
CA ILE A 149 41.41 11.73 -19.06
C ILE A 149 42.35 12.07 -20.23
N SER A 150 42.65 11.10 -21.10
CA SER A 150 43.57 11.29 -22.24
C SER A 150 42.89 11.93 -23.47
N GLY A 151 41.58 11.78 -23.61
CA GLY A 151 40.80 12.25 -24.75
C GLY A 151 40.24 13.65 -24.53
N LYS A 152 40.46 14.56 -25.49
CA LYS A 152 39.76 15.85 -25.55
C LYS A 152 38.47 15.68 -26.36
N GLY A 153 37.40 15.21 -25.73
CA GLY A 153 36.11 15.04 -26.39
C GLY A 153 34.96 15.00 -25.40
N LYS A 154 33.84 15.65 -25.76
CA LYS A 154 32.59 15.54 -25.01
C LYS A 154 32.05 14.12 -25.15
N LEU A 155 31.64 13.54 -24.02
CA LEU A 155 30.99 12.26 -23.99
C LEU A 155 29.54 12.38 -24.48
N GLU A 156 29.06 11.39 -25.23
CA GLU A 156 27.64 11.33 -25.63
C GLU A 156 26.77 11.12 -24.40
N VAL A 157 25.70 11.94 -24.30
CA VAL A 157 24.76 11.89 -23.19
C VAL A 157 23.65 10.89 -23.50
N GLY A 158 23.42 9.94 -22.60
CA GLY A 158 22.35 8.95 -22.72
C GLY A 158 20.97 9.44 -22.25
N ALA A 159 19.95 8.63 -22.51
CA ALA A 159 18.63 8.79 -21.91
C ALA A 159 18.56 7.95 -20.62
N TYR A 160 18.22 8.59 -19.50
CA TYR A 160 18.20 7.96 -18.18
C TYR A 160 16.90 8.22 -17.44
N TYR A 161 16.43 7.20 -16.72
CA TYR A 161 15.35 7.33 -15.75
C TYR A 161 15.88 6.95 -14.37
N SER A 162 15.63 7.79 -13.37
CA SER A 162 16.06 7.56 -12.00
C SER A 162 14.89 7.56 -11.03
N LYS A 163 14.92 6.68 -10.04
CA LYS A 163 13.91 6.61 -8.98
C LYS A 163 14.54 6.33 -7.63
N LEU A 164 14.09 7.11 -6.64
CA LEU A 164 14.32 6.87 -5.22
C LEU A 164 13.22 5.93 -4.69
N THR A 165 13.62 4.94 -3.90
CA THR A 165 12.70 4.04 -3.19
C THR A 165 13.28 3.65 -1.83
N ALA A 166 12.51 2.94 -1.03
CA ALA A 166 12.96 2.21 0.14
C ALA A 166 12.10 0.94 0.28
N PRO A 167 12.58 -0.13 0.93
CA PRO A 167 11.80 -1.36 1.12
C PRO A 167 10.37 -1.13 1.63
N CYS A 168 10.19 -0.22 2.59
CA CYS A 168 8.88 0.14 3.12
C CYS A 168 8.03 0.99 2.16
N MET A 169 8.64 1.82 1.31
CA MET A 169 7.95 2.62 0.29
C MET A 169 7.45 1.71 -0.84
N ASP A 170 8.29 0.77 -1.29
CA ASP A 170 7.98 -0.22 -2.32
C ASP A 170 6.81 -1.13 -1.89
N ALA A 171 6.81 -1.54 -0.62
CA ALA A 171 5.75 -2.37 -0.06
C ALA A 171 4.44 -1.61 0.23
N CYS A 172 4.48 -0.28 0.38
CA CYS A 172 3.29 0.52 0.63
C CYS A 172 2.53 0.74 -0.70
N PRO A 173 1.26 0.32 -0.83
CA PRO A 173 0.54 0.42 -2.11
C PRO A 173 0.39 1.85 -2.66
N ILE A 174 0.41 2.87 -1.79
CA ILE A 174 0.35 4.29 -2.20
C ILE A 174 1.74 4.97 -2.23
N HIS A 175 2.80 4.21 -1.97
CA HIS A 175 4.20 4.63 -1.98
C HIS A 175 4.53 5.82 -1.08
N LEU A 176 3.96 5.85 0.14
CA LEU A 176 4.28 6.88 1.14
C LEU A 176 5.79 6.99 1.35
N ASP A 177 6.30 8.22 1.46
CA ASP A 177 7.69 8.48 1.84
C ASP A 177 7.92 8.26 3.35
N ILE A 178 7.90 6.99 3.74
CA ILE A 178 7.98 6.53 5.12
C ILE A 178 9.25 7.00 5.84
N PRO A 179 10.45 6.86 5.26
CA PRO A 179 11.64 7.33 5.96
C PRO A 179 11.64 8.86 6.14
N LYS A 180 11.04 9.65 5.25
CA LYS A 180 10.96 11.12 5.36
C LYS A 180 10.07 11.54 6.53
N TYR A 181 8.85 10.99 6.63
CA TYR A 181 7.97 11.39 7.73
C TYR A 181 8.45 10.87 9.09
N ILE A 182 9.03 9.66 9.16
CA ILE A 182 9.62 9.14 10.41
C ILE A 182 10.79 10.03 10.88
N GLU A 183 11.60 10.54 9.95
CA GLU A 183 12.66 11.48 10.29
C GLU A 183 12.10 12.79 10.87
N ARG A 184 10.95 13.27 10.38
CA ARG A 184 10.29 14.44 10.98
C ARG A 184 9.77 14.16 12.39
N ILE A 185 9.30 12.95 12.67
CA ILE A 185 8.93 12.53 14.05
C ILE A 185 10.16 12.55 14.95
N LYS A 186 11.29 12.00 14.49
CA LYS A 186 12.55 12.02 15.22
C LYS A 186 13.04 13.44 15.54
N GLU A 187 12.78 14.40 14.65
CA GLU A 187 13.07 15.83 14.86
C GLU A 187 12.04 16.56 15.73
N ALA A 188 11.05 15.86 16.28
CA ALA A 188 9.88 16.43 16.97
C ALA A 188 9.07 17.43 16.11
N LYS A 189 9.12 17.29 14.77
CA LYS A 189 8.37 18.10 13.79
C LYS A 189 7.13 17.34 13.31
N PHE A 190 6.18 17.11 14.22
CA PHE A 190 5.02 16.25 13.95
C PHE A 190 4.10 16.79 12.86
N ALA A 191 3.96 18.13 12.75
CA ALA A 191 3.18 18.75 11.69
C ALA A 191 3.82 18.49 10.30
N ASP A 192 5.12 18.76 10.15
CA ASP A 192 5.86 18.47 8.92
C ASP A 192 5.81 16.97 8.57
N SER A 193 5.81 16.08 9.56
CA SER A 193 5.62 14.64 9.34
C SER A 193 4.25 14.33 8.74
N LEU A 194 3.19 14.94 9.29
CA LEU A 194 1.83 14.74 8.82
C LEU A 194 1.64 15.30 7.40
N ASP A 195 2.27 16.43 7.09
CA ASP A 195 2.25 17.04 5.76
C ASP A 195 2.85 16.11 4.72
N VAL A 196 3.99 15.48 5.04
CA VAL A 196 4.61 14.48 4.16
C VAL A 196 3.69 13.30 3.89
N ILE A 197 2.92 12.84 4.89
CA ILE A 197 1.96 11.74 4.66
C ILE A 197 0.81 12.22 3.77
N ARG A 198 0.31 13.44 4.00
CA ARG A 198 -0.78 14.06 3.23
C ARG A 198 -0.39 14.49 1.83
N GLU A 199 0.89 14.47 1.46
CA GLU A 199 1.32 14.59 0.06
C GLU A 199 0.56 13.56 -0.80
N ASP A 200 0.40 12.34 -0.30
CA ASP A 200 -0.17 11.19 -1.02
C ASP A 200 -1.46 10.62 -0.41
N LEU A 201 -1.56 10.57 0.92
CA LEU A 201 -2.66 9.92 1.64
C LEU A 201 -3.47 10.93 2.47
N PRO A 202 -4.75 11.18 2.13
CA PRO A 202 -5.59 12.11 2.90
C PRO A 202 -6.26 11.51 4.13
N LEU A 203 -6.09 10.20 4.38
CA LEU A 203 -6.69 9.46 5.49
C LEU A 203 -5.64 8.85 6.45
N PRO A 204 -4.59 9.59 6.88
CA PRO A 204 -3.52 9.04 7.71
C PRO A 204 -3.99 8.51 9.08
N GLY A 205 -5.02 9.11 9.67
CA GLY A 205 -5.57 8.76 10.98
C GLY A 205 -6.31 7.43 10.94
N VAL A 206 -7.10 7.23 9.88
CA VAL A 206 -7.74 5.95 9.58
C VAL A 206 -6.68 4.88 9.31
N VAL A 207 -5.79 5.10 8.33
CA VAL A 207 -4.77 4.11 7.94
C VAL A 207 -3.78 3.84 9.09
N GLY A 208 -3.51 4.82 9.95
CA GLY A 208 -2.70 4.64 11.15
C GLY A 208 -3.31 3.68 12.17
N ARG A 209 -4.62 3.43 12.11
CA ARG A 209 -5.34 2.53 13.03
C ARG A 209 -5.56 1.15 12.44
N VAL A 210 -5.98 1.06 11.18
CA VAL A 210 -6.52 -0.21 10.64
C VAL A 210 -5.74 -0.81 9.48
N CYS A 211 -4.63 -0.18 9.06
CA CYS A 211 -3.80 -0.71 7.99
C CYS A 211 -3.12 -2.02 8.40
N TYR A 212 -3.01 -2.95 7.46
CA TYR A 212 -2.27 -4.21 7.61
C TYR A 212 -0.76 -4.07 7.39
N HIS A 213 -0.25 -2.84 7.40
CA HIS A 213 1.15 -2.47 7.44
C HIS A 213 2.13 -3.33 6.60
N PRO A 214 1.90 -3.56 5.29
CA PRO A 214 2.85 -4.31 4.45
C PRO A 214 4.25 -3.68 4.42
N CYS A 215 4.32 -2.38 4.71
CA CYS A 215 5.58 -1.66 4.88
C CYS A 215 6.42 -2.11 6.08
N GLU A 216 5.81 -2.71 7.11
CA GLU A 216 6.51 -3.28 8.27
C GLU A 216 7.08 -4.67 7.94
N ASP A 217 6.37 -5.48 7.14
CA ASP A 217 6.84 -6.80 6.68
C ASP A 217 8.11 -6.70 5.82
N HIS A 218 8.26 -5.59 5.10
CA HIS A 218 9.43 -5.29 4.27
C HIS A 218 10.41 -4.33 4.95
N CYS A 219 10.27 -4.06 6.26
CA CYS A 219 11.15 -3.14 6.95
C CYS A 219 12.56 -3.75 7.11
N GLN A 220 13.57 -3.09 6.55
CA GLN A 220 14.97 -3.52 6.66
C GLN A 220 15.47 -3.69 8.12
N ARG A 221 14.81 -3.03 9.09
CA ARG A 221 15.16 -3.16 10.51
C ARG A 221 14.90 -4.58 11.05
N ALA A 222 13.99 -5.34 10.43
CA ALA A 222 13.74 -6.74 10.77
C ALA A 222 14.97 -7.65 10.56
N ASN A 223 15.94 -7.24 9.74
CA ASN A 223 17.21 -7.97 9.57
C ASN A 223 18.22 -7.71 10.71
N VAL A 224 17.85 -6.87 11.69
CA VAL A 224 18.69 -6.44 12.80
C VAL A 224 18.04 -6.85 14.13
N ASP A 225 16.82 -6.34 14.37
CA ASP A 225 15.99 -6.66 15.51
C ASP A 225 14.53 -6.80 15.05
N GLU A 226 13.69 -5.79 15.27
CA GLU A 226 12.27 -5.80 14.95
C GLU A 226 11.91 -4.67 13.98
N PRO A 227 10.90 -4.84 13.12
CA PRO A 227 10.46 -3.77 12.22
C PRO A 227 10.05 -2.50 13.00
N ILE A 228 10.11 -1.37 12.29
CA ILE A 228 9.62 -0.10 12.84
C ILE A 228 8.09 -0.15 12.90
N ALA A 229 7.48 0.37 13.96
CA ALA A 229 6.04 0.51 14.11
C ALA A 229 5.47 1.65 13.25
N ILE A 230 5.63 1.53 11.93
CA ILE A 230 5.26 2.51 10.90
C ILE A 230 3.77 2.88 10.97
N ARG A 231 2.88 1.89 11.16
CA ARG A 231 1.43 2.11 11.34
C ARG A 231 1.16 3.04 12.52
N LEU A 232 1.79 2.75 13.65
CA LEU A 232 1.56 3.45 14.91
C LEU A 232 2.21 4.85 14.94
N LEU A 233 3.37 5.02 14.30
CA LEU A 233 3.98 6.33 14.09
C LEU A 233 3.10 7.24 13.22
N LYS A 234 2.43 6.66 12.20
CA LYS A 234 1.45 7.38 11.38
C LYS A 234 0.23 7.82 12.20
N ARG A 235 -0.31 6.93 13.04
CA ARG A 235 -1.38 7.28 13.99
C ARG A 235 -0.96 8.41 14.92
N PHE A 236 0.22 8.28 15.53
CA PHE A 236 0.73 9.24 16.51
C PHE A 236 0.71 10.68 15.98
N VAL A 237 1.19 10.93 14.76
CA VAL A 237 1.25 12.31 14.25
C VAL A 237 -0.12 12.93 13.98
N VAL A 238 -1.13 12.10 13.70
CA VAL A 238 -2.53 12.57 13.59
C VAL A 238 -3.09 12.87 14.97
N ASP A 239 -2.86 11.99 15.94
CA ASP A 239 -3.29 12.19 17.32
C ASP A 239 -2.66 13.47 17.92
N GLN A 240 -1.42 13.80 17.54
CA GLN A 240 -0.78 15.08 17.91
C GLN A 240 -1.50 16.29 17.30
N GLU A 241 -1.90 16.24 16.02
CA GLU A 241 -2.66 17.33 15.39
C GLU A 241 -4.02 17.53 16.08
N LEU A 242 -4.73 16.46 16.42
CA LEU A 242 -6.03 16.55 17.10
C LEU A 242 -5.91 17.19 18.49
N SER A 243 -4.80 16.91 19.20
CA SER A 243 -4.52 17.54 20.50
C SER A 243 -4.12 19.01 20.41
N SER A 244 -3.55 19.44 19.28
CA SER A 244 -3.10 20.81 19.04
C SER A 244 -3.31 21.20 17.57
N PRO A 245 -4.54 21.56 17.19
CA PRO A 245 -4.89 21.78 15.78
C PRO A 245 -4.05 22.88 15.15
N LYS A 246 -3.40 22.57 14.03
CA LYS A 246 -2.81 23.57 13.14
C LYS A 246 -3.69 23.75 11.91
N LYS A 247 -3.54 24.89 11.21
CA LYS A 247 -4.19 25.07 9.92
C LYS A 247 -3.64 24.03 8.93
N PRO A 248 -4.51 23.33 8.17
CA PRO A 248 -4.05 22.42 7.14
C PRO A 248 -3.25 23.21 6.08
N PRO A 249 -2.07 22.73 5.67
CA PRO A 249 -1.13 23.54 4.90
C PRO A 249 -1.31 23.48 3.39
N ASN A 250 -2.30 22.75 2.87
CA ASN A 250 -2.33 22.44 1.45
C ASN A 250 -3.02 23.56 0.64
N PRO A 251 -2.26 24.33 -0.16
CA PRO A 251 -2.85 25.33 -1.05
C PRO A 251 -3.61 24.62 -2.16
N ILE A 252 -4.77 25.17 -2.51
CA ILE A 252 -5.50 24.79 -3.73
C ILE A 252 -4.78 25.45 -4.91
N ILE A 253 -4.32 24.63 -5.85
CA ILE A 253 -3.79 25.10 -7.13
C ILE A 253 -4.99 25.37 -8.04
N SER A 254 -5.05 26.53 -8.68
CA SER A 254 -6.13 26.84 -9.62
C SER A 254 -6.09 25.89 -10.83
N SER A 255 -7.20 25.21 -11.11
CA SER A 255 -7.35 24.43 -12.33
C SER A 255 -7.32 25.34 -13.56
N LYS A 256 -6.86 24.80 -14.69
CA LYS A 256 -6.95 25.45 -16.01
C LYS A 256 -8.34 25.30 -16.63
N THR A 257 -9.17 24.42 -16.09
CA THR A 257 -10.50 24.11 -16.61
C THR A 257 -11.58 24.30 -15.55
N THR A 258 -12.83 24.44 -16.00
CA THR A 258 -14.02 24.52 -15.14
C THR A 258 -14.77 23.19 -15.09
N ASP A 259 -14.13 22.10 -15.51
CA ASP A 259 -14.78 20.82 -15.72
C ASP A 259 -15.14 20.16 -14.39
N LYS A 260 -16.26 19.44 -14.40
CA LYS A 260 -16.79 18.75 -13.23
C LYS A 260 -16.43 17.27 -13.29
N VAL A 261 -16.06 16.73 -12.14
CA VAL A 261 -15.81 15.29 -11.97
C VAL A 261 -16.82 14.71 -10.98
N ALA A 262 -17.48 13.62 -11.40
CA ALA A 262 -18.36 12.87 -10.51
C ALA A 262 -17.63 11.65 -9.94
N ILE A 263 -17.82 11.40 -8.66
CA ILE A 263 -17.31 10.21 -7.99
C ILE A 263 -18.49 9.46 -7.38
N ILE A 264 -18.60 8.15 -7.63
CA ILE A 264 -19.66 7.31 -7.09
C ILE A 264 -19.07 6.49 -5.94
N GLY A 265 -19.55 6.74 -4.73
CA GLY A 265 -19.06 6.15 -3.48
C GLY A 265 -18.08 7.05 -2.73
N ALA A 266 -18.34 7.28 -1.44
CA ALA A 266 -17.51 8.08 -0.53
C ALA A 266 -16.59 7.22 0.35
N GLY A 267 -16.11 6.08 -0.17
CA GLY A 267 -15.10 5.25 0.50
C GLY A 267 -13.67 5.81 0.34
N PRO A 268 -12.64 5.09 0.83
CA PRO A 268 -11.24 5.53 0.76
C PRO A 268 -10.77 5.88 -0.66
N ALA A 269 -11.13 5.07 -1.66
CA ALA A 269 -10.79 5.33 -3.06
C ALA A 269 -11.41 6.65 -3.56
N GLY A 270 -12.73 6.83 -3.37
CA GLY A 270 -13.44 8.02 -3.80
C GLY A 270 -12.97 9.29 -3.09
N LEU A 271 -12.79 9.24 -1.77
CA LEU A 271 -12.27 10.36 -0.98
C LEU A 271 -10.83 10.73 -1.37
N THR A 272 -9.98 9.73 -1.65
CA THR A 272 -8.60 9.99 -2.08
C THR A 272 -8.56 10.60 -3.47
N CYS A 273 -9.39 10.12 -4.40
CA CYS A 273 -9.53 10.71 -5.73
C CYS A 273 -10.00 12.18 -5.63
N ALA A 274 -11.05 12.42 -4.84
CA ALA A 274 -11.60 13.75 -4.63
C ALA A 274 -10.59 14.73 -4.03
N TYR A 275 -9.82 14.28 -3.03
CA TYR A 275 -8.77 15.06 -2.40
C TYR A 275 -7.72 15.56 -3.40
N HIS A 276 -7.20 14.65 -4.24
CA HIS A 276 -6.15 15.00 -5.20
C HIS A 276 -6.66 15.90 -6.32
N LEU A 277 -7.88 15.66 -6.82
CA LEU A 277 -8.51 16.53 -7.82
C LEU A 277 -8.85 17.92 -7.26
N ALA A 278 -9.38 18.00 -6.04
CA ALA A 278 -9.70 19.28 -5.40
C ALA A 278 -8.44 20.13 -5.14
N ARG A 279 -7.31 19.50 -4.77
CA ARG A 279 -6.01 20.19 -4.65
C ARG A 279 -5.52 20.79 -5.96
N LYS A 280 -5.95 20.23 -7.09
CA LYS A 280 -5.68 20.73 -8.45
C LYS A 280 -6.76 21.72 -8.94
N GLY A 281 -7.75 22.03 -8.10
CA GLY A 281 -8.77 23.04 -8.36
C GLY A 281 -9.96 22.57 -9.19
N PHE A 282 -10.13 21.26 -9.40
CA PHE A 282 -11.31 20.71 -10.08
C PHE A 282 -12.55 20.80 -9.20
N ALA A 283 -13.72 20.98 -9.83
CA ALA A 283 -15.01 20.87 -9.15
C ALA A 283 -15.39 19.38 -9.03
N VAL A 284 -15.39 18.86 -7.80
CA VAL A 284 -15.62 17.44 -7.54
C VAL A 284 -16.87 17.24 -6.69
N THR A 285 -17.75 16.35 -7.15
CA THR A 285 -18.95 15.92 -6.41
C THR A 285 -18.91 14.41 -6.19
N ILE A 286 -18.98 13.99 -4.93
CA ILE A 286 -19.13 12.59 -4.55
C ILE A 286 -20.61 12.29 -4.29
N PHE A 287 -21.11 11.20 -4.88
CA PHE A 287 -22.46 10.68 -4.67
C PHE A 287 -22.39 9.40 -3.83
N GLU A 288 -23.02 9.41 -2.65
CA GLU A 288 -22.95 8.34 -1.66
C GLU A 288 -24.34 7.78 -1.35
N LYS A 289 -24.49 6.45 -1.46
CA LYS A 289 -25.74 5.71 -1.22
C LYS A 289 -26.16 5.78 0.26
N GLN A 290 -25.20 5.73 1.17
CA GLN A 290 -25.42 5.74 2.62
C GLN A 290 -25.73 7.14 3.17
N PRO A 291 -26.29 7.24 4.39
CA PRO A 291 -26.50 8.53 5.05
C PRO A 291 -25.22 9.21 5.53
N VAL A 292 -24.09 8.50 5.54
CA VAL A 292 -22.78 8.99 5.99
C VAL A 292 -21.71 8.71 4.95
N ALA A 293 -20.72 9.60 4.86
CA ALA A 293 -19.54 9.39 4.05
C ALA A 293 -18.53 8.47 4.76
N GLY A 294 -17.59 7.93 3.99
CA GLY A 294 -16.48 7.09 4.44
C GLY A 294 -16.60 5.62 4.07
N GLY A 295 -17.74 5.15 3.57
CA GLY A 295 -17.91 3.75 3.16
C GLY A 295 -17.56 2.78 4.30
N MET A 296 -16.82 1.70 4.02
CA MET A 296 -16.53 0.65 5.01
C MET A 296 -15.76 1.11 6.24
N MET A 297 -14.98 2.20 6.18
CA MET A 297 -14.34 2.73 7.40
C MET A 297 -15.32 3.42 8.35
N SER A 298 -16.47 3.90 7.85
CA SER A 298 -17.52 4.49 8.70
C SER A 298 -18.54 3.46 9.17
N VAL A 299 -18.86 2.47 8.32
CA VAL A 299 -19.96 1.52 8.59
C VAL A 299 -19.50 0.08 8.84
N GLY A 300 -18.34 -0.34 8.34
CA GLY A 300 -17.89 -1.73 8.47
C GLY A 300 -16.96 -1.95 9.66
N ILE A 301 -16.03 -1.03 9.90
CA ILE A 301 -15.02 -1.18 10.95
C ILE A 301 -15.60 -0.74 12.31
N PRO A 302 -15.49 -1.56 13.37
CA PRO A 302 -16.00 -1.21 14.69
C PRO A 302 -15.31 -0.01 15.36
N GLU A 303 -16.06 0.71 16.20
CA GLU A 303 -15.61 1.90 16.95
C GLU A 303 -14.37 1.66 17.80
N TYR A 304 -14.26 0.47 18.40
CA TYR A 304 -13.13 0.10 19.25
C TYR A 304 -11.80 -0.07 18.49
N ARG A 305 -11.84 -0.14 17.15
CA ARG A 305 -10.65 -0.16 16.27
C ARG A 305 -10.49 1.17 15.54
N LEU A 306 -11.59 1.76 15.10
CA LEU A 306 -11.62 3.00 14.34
C LEU A 306 -12.73 3.92 14.86
N PRO A 307 -12.35 4.88 15.72
CA PRO A 307 -13.29 5.86 16.24
C PRO A 307 -13.91 6.73 15.14
N GLU A 308 -15.20 7.04 15.28
CA GLU A 308 -15.94 7.82 14.27
C GLU A 308 -15.40 9.25 14.14
N ASP A 309 -15.01 9.88 15.24
CA ASP A 309 -14.49 11.24 15.25
C ASP A 309 -13.22 11.40 14.39
N ILE A 310 -12.35 10.39 14.38
CA ILE A 310 -11.18 10.32 13.50
C ILE A 310 -11.61 10.32 12.03
N VAL A 311 -12.53 9.43 11.66
CA VAL A 311 -13.02 9.32 10.28
C VAL A 311 -13.66 10.63 9.81
N GLN A 312 -14.53 11.21 10.64
CA GLN A 312 -15.21 12.45 10.32
C GLN A 312 -14.23 13.63 10.22
N SER A 313 -13.22 13.70 11.09
CA SER A 313 -12.22 14.78 11.05
C SER A 313 -11.48 14.84 9.71
N GLU A 314 -11.13 13.68 9.14
CA GLU A 314 -10.41 13.59 7.86
C GLU A 314 -11.33 13.85 6.67
N ILE A 315 -12.58 13.38 6.72
CA ILE A 315 -13.60 13.70 5.71
C ILE A 315 -13.88 15.20 5.68
N GLU A 316 -14.01 15.85 6.85
CA GLU A 316 -14.20 17.30 6.93
C GLU A 316 -12.98 18.07 6.41
N ALA A 317 -11.76 17.55 6.59
CA ALA A 317 -10.56 18.13 5.98
C ALA A 317 -10.62 18.10 4.43
N ILE A 318 -11.16 17.02 3.85
CA ILE A 318 -11.37 16.91 2.40
C ILE A 318 -12.47 17.87 1.93
N LYS A 319 -13.60 17.96 2.64
CA LYS A 319 -14.70 18.90 2.32
C LYS A 319 -14.24 20.36 2.33
N LYS A 320 -13.33 20.73 3.24
CA LYS A 320 -12.73 22.07 3.29
C LYS A 320 -11.93 22.46 2.04
N LEU A 321 -11.56 21.51 1.19
CA LEU A 321 -10.95 21.76 -0.12
C LEU A 321 -11.98 22.13 -1.20
N GLY A 322 -13.28 22.15 -0.88
CA GLY A 322 -14.36 22.44 -1.82
C GLY A 322 -15.02 21.21 -2.43
N VAL A 323 -14.72 20.01 -1.95
CA VAL A 323 -15.38 18.77 -2.38
C VAL A 323 -16.82 18.74 -1.86
N GLU A 324 -17.79 18.57 -2.78
CA GLU A 324 -19.19 18.35 -2.43
C GLU A 324 -19.44 16.86 -2.21
N ILE A 325 -20.14 16.49 -1.14
CA ILE A 325 -20.54 15.09 -0.87
C ILE A 325 -22.06 15.05 -0.69
N LYS A 326 -22.75 14.33 -1.58
CA LYS A 326 -24.20 14.12 -1.59
C LYS A 326 -24.52 12.71 -1.09
N THR A 327 -24.84 12.60 0.19
CA THR A 327 -25.30 11.36 0.84
C THR A 327 -26.75 11.04 0.50
N ASN A 328 -27.20 9.81 0.76
CA ASN A 328 -28.52 9.29 0.41
C ASN A 328 -28.84 9.40 -1.09
N MET A 329 -27.83 9.25 -1.94
CA MET A 329 -27.96 9.31 -3.40
C MET A 329 -27.38 8.04 -4.02
N SER A 330 -28.25 7.15 -4.48
CA SER A 330 -27.87 5.89 -5.13
C SER A 330 -27.87 6.05 -6.65
N ILE A 331 -26.68 6.06 -7.26
CA ILE A 331 -26.57 5.97 -8.72
C ILE A 331 -27.02 4.57 -9.18
N GLY A 332 -27.87 4.50 -10.20
CA GLY A 332 -28.60 3.32 -10.63
C GLY A 332 -30.06 3.28 -10.18
N LYS A 333 -30.43 4.06 -9.16
CA LYS A 333 -31.80 4.15 -8.64
C LYS A 333 -32.34 5.57 -8.66
N ASP A 334 -31.62 6.51 -8.07
CA ASP A 334 -32.04 7.91 -7.93
C ASP A 334 -31.57 8.75 -9.13
N MET A 335 -30.40 8.41 -9.70
CA MET A 335 -29.83 9.02 -10.91
C MET A 335 -29.08 7.95 -11.73
N THR A 336 -28.83 8.18 -13.01
CA THR A 336 -27.99 7.30 -13.86
C THR A 336 -26.66 7.98 -14.21
N THR A 337 -25.67 7.20 -14.64
CA THR A 337 -24.41 7.73 -15.18
C THR A 337 -24.65 8.61 -16.41
N GLU A 338 -25.63 8.28 -17.25
CA GLU A 338 -26.06 9.11 -18.37
C GLU A 338 -26.61 10.47 -17.90
N HIS A 339 -27.39 10.49 -16.82
CA HIS A 339 -27.87 11.74 -16.23
C HIS A 339 -26.71 12.61 -15.74
N LEU A 340 -25.70 12.01 -15.06
CA LEU A 340 -24.51 12.74 -14.64
C LEU A 340 -23.78 13.37 -15.84
N ARG A 341 -23.66 12.66 -16.96
CA ARG A 341 -23.08 13.25 -18.19
C ARG A 341 -23.88 14.46 -18.68
N LYS A 342 -25.22 14.38 -18.66
CA LYS A 342 -26.11 15.49 -19.05
C LYS A 342 -25.96 16.72 -18.12
N GLU A 343 -25.62 16.51 -16.86
CA GLU A 343 -25.30 17.56 -15.88
C GLU A 343 -23.89 18.17 -16.04
N GLY A 344 -23.12 17.70 -17.02
CA GLY A 344 -21.80 18.20 -17.39
C GLY A 344 -20.63 17.54 -16.67
N TYR A 345 -20.81 16.34 -16.10
CA TYR A 345 -19.70 15.54 -15.58
C TYR A 345 -19.07 14.73 -16.72
N GLU A 346 -17.91 15.17 -17.22
CA GLU A 346 -17.21 14.53 -18.35
C GLU A 346 -16.62 13.17 -17.96
N TYR A 347 -15.96 13.11 -16.80
CA TYR A 347 -15.39 11.88 -16.26
C TYR A 347 -16.07 11.48 -14.96
N ILE A 348 -16.34 10.18 -14.83
CA ILE A 348 -16.97 9.58 -13.66
C ILE A 348 -16.06 8.49 -13.10
N PHE A 349 -15.75 8.58 -11.81
CA PHE A 349 -14.98 7.56 -11.10
C PHE A 349 -15.89 6.68 -10.22
N ILE A 350 -15.93 5.38 -10.50
CA ILE A 350 -16.72 4.38 -9.79
C ILE A 350 -15.88 3.77 -8.67
N SER A 351 -16.25 4.06 -7.42
CA SER A 351 -15.57 3.60 -6.21
C SER A 351 -16.54 3.02 -5.18
N ILE A 352 -17.53 2.26 -5.66
CA ILE A 352 -18.65 1.73 -4.87
C ILE A 352 -18.25 0.65 -3.86
N GLY A 353 -17.06 0.05 -4.01
CA GLY A 353 -16.56 -1.01 -3.14
C GLY A 353 -17.32 -2.34 -3.27
N ALA A 354 -17.12 -3.25 -2.33
CA ALA A 354 -17.79 -4.56 -2.24
C ALA A 354 -18.68 -4.60 -0.97
N GLN A 355 -19.92 -4.12 -1.10
CA GLN A 355 -20.80 -3.86 0.05
C GLN A 355 -21.77 -4.99 0.39
N GLU A 356 -21.93 -5.98 -0.49
CA GLU A 356 -22.87 -7.08 -0.30
C GLU A 356 -22.14 -8.31 0.26
N CYS A 357 -22.80 -9.10 1.10
CA CYS A 357 -22.25 -10.36 1.62
C CYS A 357 -22.71 -11.55 0.79
N LYS A 358 -21.80 -12.51 0.61
CA LYS A 358 -22.15 -13.81 0.04
C LYS A 358 -23.03 -14.61 1.00
N LYS A 359 -24.08 -15.22 0.45
CA LYS A 359 -24.99 -16.15 1.16
C LYS A 359 -24.30 -17.49 1.45
N LEU A 360 -24.77 -18.22 2.47
CA LEU A 360 -24.25 -19.56 2.79
C LEU A 360 -24.66 -20.60 1.74
N GLY A 361 -25.80 -20.40 1.09
CA GLY A 361 -26.44 -21.38 0.20
C GLY A 361 -27.04 -22.59 0.92
N ILE A 362 -27.46 -22.45 2.19
CA ILE A 362 -27.99 -23.55 3.00
C ILE A 362 -29.43 -23.30 3.48
N GLU A 363 -30.12 -24.38 3.86
CA GLU A 363 -31.46 -24.31 4.43
C GLU A 363 -31.48 -23.49 5.73
N GLY A 364 -32.50 -22.64 5.88
CA GLY A 364 -32.77 -21.86 7.10
C GLY A 364 -32.07 -20.49 7.18
N GLU A 365 -31.42 -20.01 6.12
CA GLU A 365 -30.80 -18.67 6.09
C GLU A 365 -31.77 -17.50 6.29
N GLU A 366 -33.05 -17.70 5.99
CA GLU A 366 -34.09 -16.67 6.09
C GLU A 366 -34.76 -16.64 7.48
N LEU A 367 -34.27 -17.43 8.45
CA LEU A 367 -34.79 -17.47 9.82
C LEU A 367 -34.51 -16.16 10.57
N GLU A 368 -35.41 -15.78 11.48
CA GLU A 368 -35.16 -14.69 12.41
C GLU A 368 -33.95 -15.02 13.31
N GLY A 369 -33.03 -14.07 13.48
CA GLY A 369 -31.78 -14.24 14.21
C GLY A 369 -30.58 -14.60 13.33
N VAL A 370 -30.76 -14.72 12.02
CA VAL A 370 -29.68 -14.80 11.04
C VAL A 370 -29.39 -13.40 10.48
N TYR A 371 -28.16 -12.93 10.64
CA TYR A 371 -27.76 -11.58 10.22
C TYR A 371 -26.57 -11.64 9.27
N SER A 372 -26.63 -10.96 8.14
CA SER A 372 -25.45 -10.76 7.27
C SER A 372 -24.35 -10.02 8.04
N GLY A 373 -23.10 -10.50 8.00
CA GLY A 373 -22.00 -9.94 8.79
C GLY A 373 -21.73 -8.45 8.56
N LEU A 374 -21.73 -8.01 7.29
CA LEU A 374 -21.57 -6.59 6.98
C LEU A 374 -22.78 -5.76 7.41
N ASP A 375 -24.00 -6.25 7.16
CA ASP A 375 -25.22 -5.52 7.51
C ASP A 375 -25.34 -5.38 9.04
N PHE A 376 -24.99 -6.43 9.78
CA PHE A 376 -24.90 -6.40 11.24
C PHE A 376 -23.93 -5.32 11.72
N LEU A 377 -22.68 -5.34 11.25
CA LEU A 377 -21.67 -4.35 11.65
C LEU A 377 -22.10 -2.92 11.29
N LYS A 378 -22.64 -2.73 10.08
CA LYS A 378 -23.19 -1.46 9.61
C LYS A 378 -24.30 -0.94 10.50
N LYS A 379 -25.28 -1.77 10.83
CA LYS A 379 -26.40 -1.37 11.69
C LYS A 379 -25.93 -1.01 13.09
N VAL A 380 -25.00 -1.77 13.66
CA VAL A 380 -24.38 -1.43 14.96
C VAL A 380 -23.68 -0.08 14.89
N ARG A 381 -22.88 0.17 13.84
CA ARG A 381 -22.20 1.45 13.61
C ARG A 381 -23.16 2.63 13.43
N LEU A 382 -24.32 2.40 12.82
CA LEU A 382 -25.38 3.40 12.66
C LEU A 382 -26.28 3.55 13.91
N GLY A 383 -25.93 2.90 15.02
CA GLY A 383 -26.62 3.04 16.31
C GLY A 383 -27.88 2.20 16.46
N GLU A 384 -28.11 1.22 15.57
CA GLU A 384 -29.22 0.28 15.72
C GLU A 384 -29.00 -0.63 16.92
N LYS A 385 -30.05 -0.82 17.73
CA LYS A 385 -30.00 -1.67 18.91
C LYS A 385 -30.33 -3.11 18.53
N PHE A 386 -29.44 -4.01 18.87
CA PHE A 386 -29.67 -5.45 18.72
C PHE A 386 -30.04 -6.07 20.07
N VAL A 387 -31.03 -6.96 20.06
CA VAL A 387 -31.26 -7.91 21.14
C VAL A 387 -30.69 -9.24 20.69
N LEU A 388 -29.39 -9.41 20.90
CA LEU A 388 -28.74 -10.68 20.66
C LEU A 388 -29.14 -11.66 21.78
N GLY A 389 -29.31 -12.93 21.43
CA GLY A 389 -29.40 -13.97 22.46
C GLY A 389 -28.06 -14.21 23.13
N LYS A 390 -28.00 -15.24 23.99
CA LYS A 390 -26.80 -15.53 24.78
C LYS A 390 -25.71 -16.16 23.93
N ARG A 391 -26.09 -17.01 22.97
CA ARG A 391 -25.15 -17.84 22.22
C ARG A 391 -25.15 -17.50 20.72
N ILE A 392 -24.05 -16.96 20.22
CA ILE A 392 -23.95 -16.44 18.84
C ILE A 392 -22.84 -17.13 18.07
N ALA A 393 -23.16 -17.73 16.93
CA ALA A 393 -22.19 -18.30 16.01
C ALA A 393 -21.87 -17.35 14.86
N VAL A 394 -20.59 -17.07 14.62
CA VAL A 394 -20.12 -16.32 13.45
C VAL A 394 -19.46 -17.28 12.48
N ILE A 395 -19.86 -17.27 11.21
CA ILE A 395 -19.36 -18.22 10.20
C ILE A 395 -18.39 -17.50 9.28
N GLY A 396 -17.11 -17.86 9.34
CA GLY A 396 -16.06 -17.23 8.55
C GLY A 396 -14.71 -17.24 9.25
N GLY A 397 -13.68 -16.71 8.61
CA GLY A 397 -12.34 -16.61 9.21
C GLY A 397 -11.54 -15.37 8.82
N GLY A 398 -12.16 -14.43 8.11
CA GLY A 398 -11.55 -13.15 7.74
C GLY A 398 -11.85 -12.05 8.77
N ASN A 399 -11.34 -10.84 8.52
CA ASN A 399 -11.46 -9.71 9.46
C ASN A 399 -12.92 -9.34 9.77
N VAL A 400 -13.84 -9.45 8.80
CA VAL A 400 -15.29 -9.25 9.05
C VAL A 400 -15.84 -10.22 10.10
N ALA A 401 -15.38 -11.49 10.10
CA ALA A 401 -15.81 -12.47 11.09
C ALA A 401 -15.26 -12.14 12.49
N ILE A 402 -14.00 -11.70 12.56
CA ILE A 402 -13.36 -11.24 13.81
C ILE A 402 -14.09 -10.01 14.36
N ASP A 403 -14.33 -9.00 13.53
CA ASP A 403 -15.02 -7.78 13.92
C ASP A 403 -16.45 -8.08 14.38
N ALA A 404 -17.17 -8.94 13.67
CA ALA A 404 -18.53 -9.34 14.03
C ALA A 404 -18.57 -10.07 15.38
N VAL A 405 -17.74 -11.09 15.59
CA VAL A 405 -17.78 -11.88 16.85
C VAL A 405 -17.36 -11.07 18.07
N ARG A 406 -16.39 -10.16 17.92
CA ARG A 406 -15.98 -9.26 19.00
C ARG A 406 -17.04 -8.19 19.29
N THR A 407 -17.78 -7.78 18.27
CA THR A 407 -18.91 -6.86 18.42
C THR A 407 -20.08 -7.52 19.14
N THR A 408 -20.41 -8.79 18.86
CA THR A 408 -21.50 -9.49 19.57
C THR A 408 -21.22 -9.62 21.07
N ARG A 409 -19.96 -9.87 21.46
CA ARG A 409 -19.52 -9.85 22.86
C ARG A 409 -19.79 -8.50 23.53
N ARG A 410 -19.42 -7.40 22.87
CA ARG A 410 -19.65 -6.02 23.35
C ARG A 410 -21.13 -5.66 23.46
N LEU A 411 -21.98 -6.30 22.68
CA LEU A 411 -23.43 -6.16 22.75
C LEU A 411 -24.10 -7.09 23.78
N GLY A 412 -23.30 -7.86 24.55
CA GLY A 412 -23.78 -8.64 25.69
C GLY A 412 -23.99 -10.13 25.42
N ALA A 413 -23.58 -10.68 24.27
CA ALA A 413 -23.61 -12.12 24.05
C ALA A 413 -22.69 -12.83 25.06
N GLU A 414 -23.18 -13.85 25.77
CA GLU A 414 -22.44 -14.59 26.81
C GLU A 414 -21.46 -15.63 26.23
N ASP A 415 -21.84 -16.27 25.12
CA ASP A 415 -21.05 -17.27 24.40
C ASP A 415 -21.04 -16.95 22.90
N ALA A 416 -20.05 -16.19 22.46
CA ALA A 416 -19.83 -15.89 21.04
C ALA A 416 -18.63 -16.69 20.54
N PHE A 417 -18.78 -17.36 19.39
CA PHE A 417 -17.73 -18.20 18.83
C PHE A 417 -17.73 -18.16 17.30
N ILE A 418 -16.57 -18.47 16.72
CA ILE A 418 -16.39 -18.58 15.27
C ILE A 418 -16.50 -20.05 14.84
N ILE A 419 -17.16 -20.29 13.71
CA ILE A 419 -17.11 -21.55 12.96
C ILE A 419 -16.29 -21.33 11.70
N TYR A 420 -15.18 -22.06 11.58
CA TYR A 420 -14.28 -21.96 10.44
C TYR A 420 -14.00 -23.33 9.81
N ARG A 421 -14.13 -23.40 8.49
CA ARG A 421 -14.03 -24.65 7.73
C ARG A 421 -12.60 -25.20 7.56
N ARG A 422 -11.56 -24.42 7.87
CA ARG A 422 -10.14 -24.84 7.79
C ARG A 422 -9.47 -24.77 9.17
N SER A 423 -8.16 -24.91 9.23
CA SER A 423 -7.39 -24.74 10.48
C SER A 423 -7.10 -23.26 10.77
N LEU A 424 -6.56 -22.96 11.95
CA LEU A 424 -6.15 -21.59 12.30
C LEU A 424 -5.10 -21.03 11.32
N GLU A 425 -4.21 -21.88 10.78
CA GLU A 425 -3.12 -21.49 9.89
C GLU A 425 -3.63 -20.92 8.55
N GLU A 426 -4.81 -21.35 8.09
CA GLU A 426 -5.41 -20.85 6.85
C GLU A 426 -6.35 -19.64 7.03
N MET A 427 -6.58 -19.19 8.28
CA MET A 427 -7.46 -18.05 8.55
C MET A 427 -6.95 -16.79 7.85
N PRO A 428 -7.78 -16.11 7.03
CA PRO A 428 -7.37 -14.86 6.40
C PRO A 428 -7.21 -13.67 7.35
N ALA A 429 -7.75 -13.75 8.56
CA ALA A 429 -7.65 -12.66 9.53
C ALA A 429 -6.20 -12.45 10.00
N HIS A 430 -5.87 -11.22 10.41
CA HIS A 430 -4.53 -10.93 10.90
C HIS A 430 -4.24 -11.65 12.23
N PRO A 431 -3.01 -12.16 12.43
CA PRO A 431 -2.65 -12.87 13.67
C PRO A 431 -2.94 -12.08 14.95
N GLU A 432 -2.66 -10.77 14.96
CA GLU A 432 -2.93 -9.90 16.12
C GLU A 432 -4.43 -9.81 16.47
N GLU A 433 -5.30 -9.88 15.45
CA GLU A 433 -6.75 -9.83 15.63
C GLU A 433 -7.30 -11.18 16.11
N ILE A 434 -6.70 -12.30 15.67
CA ILE A 434 -6.99 -13.63 16.19
C ILE A 434 -6.59 -13.73 17.67
N GLN A 435 -5.40 -13.24 18.03
CA GLN A 435 -4.94 -13.19 19.42
C GLN A 435 -5.84 -12.33 20.30
N ASP A 436 -6.35 -11.20 19.79
CA ASP A 436 -7.30 -10.37 20.52
C ASP A 436 -8.66 -11.06 20.73
N CYS A 437 -9.13 -11.85 19.76
CA CYS A 437 -10.30 -12.72 19.94
C CYS A 437 -10.09 -13.73 21.08
N GLU A 438 -8.97 -14.46 21.06
CA GLU A 438 -8.64 -15.45 22.08
C GLU A 438 -8.54 -14.80 23.47
N ALA A 439 -7.88 -13.64 23.57
CA ALA A 439 -7.77 -12.88 24.81
C ALA A 439 -9.13 -12.41 25.35
N GLU A 440 -10.10 -12.14 24.46
CA GLU A 440 -11.49 -11.79 24.81
C GLU A 440 -12.37 -13.02 25.13
N GLY A 441 -11.78 -14.24 25.14
CA GLY A 441 -12.45 -15.49 25.48
C GLY A 441 -13.31 -16.07 24.36
N ILE A 442 -13.08 -15.65 23.11
CA ILE A 442 -13.86 -16.08 21.94
C ILE A 442 -13.25 -17.38 21.39
N ASN A 443 -14.05 -18.43 21.33
CA ASN A 443 -13.62 -19.72 20.81
C ASN A 443 -13.69 -19.77 19.28
N ILE A 444 -12.73 -20.45 18.65
CA ILE A 444 -12.69 -20.67 17.20
C ILE A 444 -12.81 -22.17 16.91
N LEU A 445 -13.98 -22.59 16.45
CA LEU A 445 -14.27 -23.96 16.03
C LEU A 445 -13.77 -24.17 14.60
N THR A 446 -12.51 -24.58 14.49
CA THR A 446 -11.88 -24.96 13.23
C THR A 446 -12.42 -26.28 12.67
N LEU A 447 -12.09 -26.57 11.40
CA LEU A 447 -12.45 -27.80 10.71
C LEU A 447 -13.93 -28.14 10.85
N THR A 448 -14.78 -27.11 10.80
CA THR A 448 -16.21 -27.21 11.00
C THR A 448 -16.94 -26.35 9.98
N SER A 449 -17.97 -26.88 9.34
CA SER A 449 -18.80 -26.12 8.40
C SER A 449 -20.27 -26.31 8.71
N PRO A 450 -21.09 -25.26 8.55
CA PRO A 450 -22.54 -25.40 8.64
C PRO A 450 -23.09 -26.22 7.47
N LYS A 451 -24.08 -27.05 7.77
CA LYS A 451 -24.85 -27.86 6.81
C LYS A 451 -26.26 -27.29 6.59
N ARG A 452 -26.93 -26.90 7.69
CA ARG A 452 -28.22 -26.18 7.68
C ARG A 452 -28.47 -25.46 9.01
N LEU A 453 -29.35 -24.48 8.97
CA LEU A 453 -29.82 -23.72 10.12
C LEU A 453 -31.20 -24.23 10.55
N ILE A 454 -31.41 -24.42 11.86
CA ILE A 454 -32.61 -25.05 12.41
C ILE A 454 -33.38 -24.05 13.23
N GLY A 455 -34.63 -23.84 12.84
CA GLY A 455 -35.52 -22.90 13.50
C GLY A 455 -36.63 -23.56 14.32
N GLU A 456 -37.12 -22.85 15.32
CA GLU A 456 -38.34 -23.13 16.07
C GLU A 456 -39.19 -21.85 16.05
N ASN A 457 -40.48 -21.96 15.67
CA ASN A 457 -41.38 -20.81 15.52
C ASN A 457 -40.86 -19.70 14.59
N GLY A 458 -40.10 -20.05 13.55
CA GLY A 458 -39.52 -19.08 12.60
C GLY A 458 -38.22 -18.40 13.07
N LYS A 459 -37.75 -18.71 14.28
CA LYS A 459 -36.51 -18.17 14.86
C LYS A 459 -35.43 -19.24 14.96
N ILE A 460 -34.18 -18.87 14.72
CA ILE A 460 -33.03 -19.76 14.86
C ILE A 460 -32.92 -20.32 16.29
N LYS A 461 -32.59 -21.62 16.39
CA LYS A 461 -32.37 -22.34 17.66
C LYS A 461 -31.09 -23.17 17.65
N ALA A 462 -30.70 -23.68 16.50
CA ALA A 462 -29.50 -24.50 16.37
C ALA A 462 -28.90 -24.43 14.96
N ILE A 463 -27.62 -24.80 14.87
CA ILE A 463 -26.91 -25.04 13.63
C ILE A 463 -26.48 -26.50 13.56
N GLU A 464 -26.79 -27.16 12.45
CA GLU A 464 -26.24 -28.49 12.15
C GLU A 464 -24.92 -28.29 11.40
N CYS A 465 -23.84 -28.84 11.95
CA CYS A 465 -22.49 -28.73 11.41
C CYS A 465 -21.94 -30.10 11.03
N LEU A 466 -20.94 -30.07 10.15
CA LEU A 466 -20.13 -31.20 9.74
C LEU A 466 -18.66 -30.95 10.09
N LYS A 467 -17.92 -32.00 10.44
CA LYS A 467 -16.46 -31.93 10.53
C LYS A 467 -15.84 -31.89 9.13
N MET A 468 -14.72 -31.19 9.04
CA MET A 468 -13.90 -31.06 7.85
C MET A 468 -12.53 -31.72 8.08
N THR A 469 -11.92 -32.22 7.03
CA THR A 469 -10.48 -32.50 6.99
C THR A 469 -9.83 -31.64 5.90
N LEU A 470 -8.53 -31.38 6.04
CA LEU A 470 -7.78 -30.70 4.99
C LEU A 470 -7.36 -31.71 3.91
N GLY A 471 -7.53 -31.32 2.65
CA GLY A 471 -6.99 -32.03 1.49
C GLY A 471 -5.97 -31.17 0.75
N GLU A 472 -5.79 -31.47 -0.53
CA GLU A 472 -4.83 -30.75 -1.38
C GLU A 472 -5.14 -29.25 -1.50
N PRO A 473 -4.12 -28.40 -1.68
CA PRO A 473 -4.30 -26.97 -1.94
C PRO A 473 -5.31 -26.65 -3.04
N ASP A 474 -6.09 -25.59 -2.83
CA ASP A 474 -6.97 -25.00 -3.83
C ASP A 474 -6.25 -23.96 -4.70
N ALA A 475 -6.97 -23.26 -5.58
CA ALA A 475 -6.42 -22.23 -6.45
C ALA A 475 -5.78 -21.03 -5.70
N SER A 476 -6.12 -20.85 -4.42
CA SER A 476 -5.48 -19.84 -3.55
C SER A 476 -4.20 -20.36 -2.88
N GLY A 477 -3.80 -21.60 -3.16
CA GLY A 477 -2.63 -22.25 -2.55
C GLY A 477 -2.88 -22.78 -1.13
N ARG A 478 -4.11 -22.69 -0.63
CA ARG A 478 -4.47 -23.13 0.74
C ARG A 478 -5.14 -24.50 0.70
N PRO A 479 -4.86 -25.40 1.66
CA PRO A 479 -5.53 -26.69 1.75
C PRO A 479 -7.06 -26.57 1.67
N ARG A 480 -7.69 -27.36 0.79
CA ARG A 480 -9.14 -27.33 0.65
C ARG A 480 -9.83 -28.07 1.80
N PRO A 481 -10.94 -27.57 2.33
CA PRO A 481 -11.74 -28.31 3.31
C PRO A 481 -12.56 -29.40 2.60
N ILE A 482 -12.52 -30.62 3.13
CA ILE A 482 -13.26 -31.79 2.63
C ILE A 482 -14.23 -32.25 3.74
N PRO A 483 -15.54 -32.37 3.46
CA PRO A 483 -16.51 -32.87 4.42
C PRO A 483 -16.18 -34.29 4.89
N VAL A 484 -16.31 -34.54 6.18
CA VAL A 484 -16.28 -35.88 6.75
C VAL A 484 -17.73 -36.36 6.87
N GLU A 485 -18.16 -37.23 5.95
CA GLU A 485 -19.53 -37.76 5.95
C GLU A 485 -19.84 -38.53 7.24
N GLY A 486 -21.06 -38.39 7.78
CA GLY A 486 -21.48 -39.03 9.03
C GLY A 486 -20.96 -38.38 10.31
N SER A 487 -20.32 -37.21 10.21
CA SER A 487 -19.79 -36.44 11.35
C SER A 487 -20.71 -35.32 11.83
N GLU A 488 -21.99 -35.37 11.47
CA GLU A 488 -22.98 -34.35 11.81
C GLU A 488 -23.13 -34.16 13.33
N PHE A 489 -23.19 -32.91 13.76
CA PHE A 489 -23.50 -32.55 15.14
C PHE A 489 -24.25 -31.22 15.21
N PHE A 490 -24.94 -30.99 16.32
CA PHE A 490 -25.74 -29.79 16.54
C PHE A 490 -25.07 -28.86 17.55
N LEU A 491 -25.12 -27.56 17.28
CA LEU A 491 -24.77 -26.52 18.23
C LEU A 491 -26.01 -25.64 18.44
N GLU A 492 -26.48 -25.54 19.68
CA GLU A 492 -27.54 -24.61 20.04
C GLU A 492 -27.03 -23.17 19.93
N VAL A 493 -27.81 -22.29 19.28
CA VAL A 493 -27.49 -20.89 19.05
C VAL A 493 -28.76 -20.06 19.03
N ASP A 494 -28.67 -18.83 19.51
CA ASP A 494 -29.75 -17.84 19.46
C ASP A 494 -29.60 -16.88 18.27
N GLY A 495 -28.44 -16.90 17.61
CA GLY A 495 -28.13 -16.05 16.47
C GLY A 495 -26.97 -16.57 15.64
N VAL A 496 -27.01 -16.30 14.34
CA VAL A 496 -25.98 -16.70 13.38
C VAL A 496 -25.58 -15.52 12.53
N ILE A 497 -24.28 -15.31 12.35
CA ILE A 497 -23.74 -14.21 11.53
C ILE A 497 -22.82 -14.76 10.44
N PRO A 498 -23.29 -14.93 9.19
CA PRO A 498 -22.44 -15.34 8.09
C PRO A 498 -21.54 -14.20 7.60
N ALA A 499 -20.24 -14.48 7.45
CA ALA A 499 -19.19 -13.56 7.00
C ALA A 499 -18.29 -14.25 5.96
N LEU A 500 -18.89 -14.63 4.81
CA LEU A 500 -18.28 -15.50 3.79
C LEU A 500 -17.64 -14.79 2.59
N GLY A 501 -17.34 -13.50 2.74
CA GLY A 501 -16.78 -12.67 1.68
C GLY A 501 -17.80 -11.69 1.10
N GLN A 502 -17.30 -10.80 0.25
CA GLN A 502 -18.02 -9.61 -0.18
C GLN A 502 -18.09 -9.51 -1.71
N GLU A 503 -19.09 -8.82 -2.22
CA GLU A 503 -19.27 -8.51 -3.64
C GLU A 503 -19.88 -7.11 -3.86
N SER A 504 -19.78 -6.60 -5.09
CA SER A 504 -20.24 -5.27 -5.47
C SER A 504 -21.68 -5.29 -5.99
N ASP A 505 -22.43 -4.23 -5.67
CA ASP A 505 -23.75 -3.95 -6.24
C ASP A 505 -23.59 -3.09 -7.51
N TRP A 506 -23.79 -3.71 -8.67
CA TRP A 506 -23.57 -3.08 -9.98
C TRP A 506 -24.77 -2.27 -10.51
N ALA A 507 -25.77 -1.96 -9.67
CA ALA A 507 -26.93 -1.17 -10.08
C ALA A 507 -26.54 0.16 -10.77
N CYS A 508 -25.40 0.75 -10.41
CA CYS A 508 -24.91 1.99 -11.01
C CYS A 508 -24.51 1.88 -12.50
N LEU A 509 -24.26 0.67 -13.01
CA LEU A 509 -23.83 0.49 -14.40
C LEU A 509 -24.99 0.62 -15.38
N GLY A 510 -26.25 0.38 -15.01
CA GLY A 510 -27.39 0.54 -15.95
C GLY A 510 -27.32 -0.38 -17.19
N PRO A 511 -28.42 -0.53 -17.94
CA PRO A 511 -28.46 -1.45 -19.10
C PRO A 511 -27.65 -0.95 -20.31
N GLU A 512 -27.41 0.36 -20.43
CA GLU A 512 -26.69 0.98 -21.53
C GLU A 512 -25.15 0.98 -21.39
N CYS A 513 -24.62 0.57 -20.24
CA CYS A 513 -23.17 0.61 -20.03
C CYS A 513 -22.46 -0.57 -20.68
N VAL A 514 -21.36 -0.27 -21.37
CA VAL A 514 -20.52 -1.25 -22.07
C VAL A 514 -19.45 -1.89 -21.18
N CYS A 515 -19.37 -1.50 -19.90
CA CYS A 515 -18.35 -2.01 -18.98
C CYS A 515 -18.50 -3.53 -18.79
N THR A 516 -17.37 -4.23 -18.86
CA THR A 516 -17.34 -5.67 -18.62
C THR A 516 -16.91 -6.02 -17.19
N LEU A 517 -17.47 -7.11 -16.66
CA LEU A 517 -17.05 -7.69 -15.39
C LEU A 517 -16.06 -8.85 -15.64
N SER A 518 -15.19 -9.08 -14.67
CA SER A 518 -14.29 -10.23 -14.59
C SER A 518 -15.06 -11.48 -14.15
N GLU A 519 -14.42 -12.65 -14.26
CA GLU A 519 -14.96 -13.91 -13.73
C GLU A 519 -15.17 -13.87 -12.22
N TRP A 520 -14.52 -12.92 -11.53
CA TRP A 520 -14.65 -12.69 -10.10
C TRP A 520 -15.77 -11.70 -9.73
N GLY A 521 -16.53 -11.21 -10.71
CA GLY A 521 -17.60 -10.24 -10.50
C GLY A 521 -17.13 -8.82 -10.21
N THR A 522 -15.85 -8.51 -10.48
CA THR A 522 -15.25 -7.17 -10.36
C THR A 522 -15.22 -6.46 -11.71
N ILE A 523 -15.26 -5.13 -11.74
CA ILE A 523 -15.21 -4.37 -13.01
C ILE A 523 -13.81 -4.42 -13.63
N LYS A 524 -13.73 -4.65 -14.94
CA LYS A 524 -12.47 -4.63 -15.68
C LYS A 524 -12.04 -3.21 -16.00
N VAL A 525 -10.75 -2.95 -15.82
CA VAL A 525 -10.13 -1.66 -16.12
C VAL A 525 -8.75 -1.88 -16.75
N ASN A 526 -8.27 -0.86 -17.47
CA ASN A 526 -6.86 -0.77 -17.83
C ASN A 526 -6.01 -0.62 -16.56
N SER A 527 -4.97 -1.43 -16.39
CA SER A 527 -4.15 -1.43 -15.16
C SER A 527 -3.32 -0.15 -14.96
N PHE A 528 -3.11 0.65 -15.99
CA PHE A 528 -2.35 1.90 -15.95
C PHE A 528 -3.25 3.13 -15.86
N THR A 529 -4.37 3.16 -16.56
CA THR A 529 -5.26 4.34 -16.59
C THR A 529 -6.50 4.19 -15.72
N LEU A 530 -6.83 2.98 -15.28
CA LEU A 530 -8.09 2.65 -14.58
C LEU A 530 -9.37 2.94 -15.38
N GLN A 531 -9.26 3.29 -16.65
CA GLN A 531 -10.41 3.43 -17.55
C GLN A 531 -11.04 2.06 -17.81
N THR A 532 -12.36 2.03 -17.89
CA THR A 532 -13.13 0.84 -18.29
C THR A 532 -13.22 0.76 -19.82
N ASP A 533 -14.06 -0.14 -20.34
CA ASP A 533 -14.42 -0.18 -21.77
C ASP A 533 -15.11 1.11 -22.26
N ASP A 534 -15.65 1.91 -21.33
CA ASP A 534 -16.11 3.27 -21.59
C ASP A 534 -15.00 4.26 -21.20
N PRO A 535 -14.42 5.03 -22.15
CA PRO A 535 -13.27 5.87 -21.88
C PRO A 535 -13.57 7.03 -20.92
N THR A 536 -14.85 7.36 -20.70
CA THR A 536 -15.29 8.40 -19.74
C THR A 536 -15.50 7.87 -18.32
N LEU A 537 -15.47 6.54 -18.14
CA LEU A 537 -15.64 5.88 -16.85
C LEU A 537 -14.31 5.29 -16.38
N LEU A 538 -13.96 5.59 -15.13
CA LEU A 538 -12.87 4.95 -14.43
C LEU A 538 -13.42 4.19 -13.23
N ALA A 539 -12.71 3.17 -12.76
CA ALA A 539 -13.11 2.46 -11.55
C ALA A 539 -11.93 2.09 -10.66
N GLY A 540 -12.16 1.98 -9.35
CA GLY A 540 -11.11 1.63 -8.41
C GLY A 540 -11.61 1.23 -7.02
N GLY A 541 -10.65 0.83 -6.17
CA GLY A 541 -10.91 0.20 -4.88
C GLY A 541 -11.47 -1.21 -5.05
N ASP A 542 -12.26 -1.67 -4.07
CA ASP A 542 -12.73 -3.06 -4.04
C ASP A 542 -13.63 -3.44 -5.23
N ALA A 543 -14.21 -2.44 -5.91
CA ALA A 543 -14.97 -2.65 -7.15
C ALA A 543 -14.11 -3.31 -8.26
N VAL A 544 -12.79 -3.07 -8.25
CA VAL A 544 -11.84 -3.64 -9.22
C VAL A 544 -11.05 -4.80 -8.61
N LEU A 545 -10.53 -4.61 -7.39
CA LEU A 545 -9.60 -5.55 -6.76
C LEU A 545 -10.30 -6.72 -6.04
N GLY A 546 -11.62 -6.62 -5.85
CA GLY A 546 -12.32 -7.36 -4.80
C GLY A 546 -12.00 -6.76 -3.42
N PRO A 547 -12.55 -7.31 -2.33
CA PRO A 547 -12.35 -6.76 -0.99
C PRO A 547 -10.87 -6.81 -0.59
N GLN A 548 -10.25 -5.65 -0.47
CA GLN A 548 -8.82 -5.47 -0.16
C GLN A 548 -8.62 -4.47 1.00
N SER A 549 -7.40 -3.98 1.20
CA SER A 549 -7.09 -3.02 2.26
C SER A 549 -7.44 -1.58 1.88
N LEU A 550 -7.72 -0.73 2.89
CA LEU A 550 -8.03 0.69 2.65
C LEU A 550 -6.89 1.44 1.92
N ILE A 551 -5.63 1.02 2.13
CA ILE A 551 -4.46 1.68 1.53
C ILE A 551 -4.34 1.36 0.03
N GLU A 552 -4.76 0.17 -0.41
CA GLU A 552 -4.86 -0.19 -1.83
C GLU A 552 -5.98 0.58 -2.52
N ALA A 553 -7.12 0.72 -1.85
CA ALA A 553 -8.23 1.54 -2.34
C ALA A 553 -7.81 3.01 -2.50
N SER A 554 -7.11 3.59 -1.50
CA SER A 554 -6.55 4.94 -1.61
C SER A 554 -5.51 5.07 -2.73
N ALA A 555 -4.67 4.05 -2.96
CA ALA A 555 -3.72 4.06 -4.07
C ALA A 555 -4.41 4.15 -5.44
N MET A 556 -5.47 3.37 -5.64
CA MET A 556 -6.29 3.47 -6.86
C MET A 556 -7.00 4.83 -6.99
N GLY A 557 -7.46 5.41 -5.87
CA GLY A 557 -8.04 6.75 -5.85
C GLY A 557 -7.04 7.83 -6.30
N LYS A 558 -5.79 7.77 -5.81
CA LYS A 558 -4.70 8.67 -6.24
C LYS A 558 -4.40 8.51 -7.73
N LYS A 559 -4.34 7.26 -8.21
CA LYS A 559 -4.10 6.95 -9.63
C LYS A 559 -5.24 7.45 -10.52
N ALA A 560 -6.49 7.25 -10.14
CA ALA A 560 -7.65 7.75 -10.87
C ALA A 560 -7.65 9.29 -10.96
N ALA A 561 -7.32 9.99 -9.87
CA ALA A 561 -7.18 11.45 -9.89
C ALA A 561 -6.11 11.92 -10.88
N PHE A 562 -4.96 11.24 -10.94
CA PHE A 562 -3.90 11.54 -11.89
C PHE A 562 -4.36 11.32 -13.35
N THR A 563 -5.05 10.22 -13.63
CA THR A 563 -5.56 9.94 -14.98
C THR A 563 -6.60 10.97 -15.41
N ILE A 564 -7.57 11.28 -14.55
CA ILE A 564 -8.64 12.26 -14.84
C ILE A 564 -8.05 13.66 -15.07
N ASP A 565 -7.12 14.10 -14.22
CA ASP A 565 -6.40 15.36 -14.40
C ASP A 565 -5.67 15.43 -15.75
N SER A 566 -5.02 14.33 -16.14
CA SER A 566 -4.27 14.25 -17.40
C SER A 566 -5.21 14.30 -18.61
N LEU A 567 -6.33 13.57 -18.56
CA LEU A 567 -7.38 13.56 -19.59
C LEU A 567 -8.01 14.94 -19.78
N LEU A 568 -8.44 15.59 -18.69
CA LEU A 568 -9.06 16.92 -18.74
C LEU A 568 -8.11 18.02 -19.22
N ASN A 569 -6.81 17.89 -18.95
CA ASN A 569 -5.80 18.82 -19.44
C ASN A 569 -5.26 18.47 -20.84
N GLY A 570 -5.79 17.43 -21.51
CA GLY A 570 -5.31 16.98 -22.83
C GLY A 570 -3.85 16.53 -22.84
N SER A 571 -3.32 16.11 -21.69
CA SER A 571 -1.96 15.57 -21.56
C SER A 571 -1.93 14.14 -22.06
N SER A 572 -0.79 13.67 -22.61
CA SER A 572 -0.69 12.25 -22.98
C SER A 572 -0.85 11.39 -21.72
N LEU A 573 -1.70 10.37 -21.81
CA LEU A 573 -1.74 9.28 -20.84
C LEU A 573 -0.54 8.36 -21.05
N GLU A 574 0.66 8.93 -21.10
CA GLU A 574 1.87 8.13 -21.00
C GLU A 574 1.89 7.48 -19.63
N VAL A 575 1.98 6.16 -19.62
CA VAL A 575 2.20 5.37 -18.42
C VAL A 575 3.32 6.03 -17.61
N LEU A 576 3.05 6.31 -16.34
CA LEU A 576 4.00 7.03 -15.51
C LEU A 576 5.31 6.25 -15.46
N ASN A 577 6.45 6.96 -15.45
CA ASN A 577 7.75 6.33 -15.17
C ASN A 577 7.68 5.47 -13.90
N ASP A 578 6.90 5.91 -12.92
CA ASP A 578 6.63 5.21 -11.66
C ASP A 578 6.02 3.82 -11.86
N ASP A 579 5.04 3.65 -12.76
CA ASP A 579 4.44 2.34 -13.03
C ASP A 579 5.47 1.35 -13.60
N PHE A 580 6.43 1.82 -14.41
CA PHE A 580 7.52 1.00 -14.94
C PHE A 580 8.57 0.68 -13.86
N PHE A 581 8.84 1.62 -12.96
CA PHE A 581 9.68 1.37 -11.79
C PHE A 581 9.07 0.35 -10.85
N ASP A 582 7.75 0.34 -10.64
CA ASP A 582 7.08 -0.67 -9.80
C ASP A 582 7.25 -2.09 -10.38
N GLN A 583 7.18 -2.23 -11.71
CA GLN A 583 7.47 -3.50 -12.38
C GLN A 583 8.93 -3.90 -12.20
N LEU A 584 9.86 -2.95 -12.37
CA LEU A 584 11.27 -3.17 -12.16
C LEU A 584 11.58 -3.59 -10.71
N PHE A 585 11.04 -2.88 -9.72
CA PHE A 585 11.27 -3.15 -8.30
C PHE A 585 10.74 -4.50 -7.83
N LYS A 586 9.61 -4.96 -8.39
CA LYS A 586 9.14 -6.34 -8.20
C LYS A 586 10.18 -7.38 -8.61
N THR A 587 10.93 -7.12 -9.69
CA THR A 587 12.00 -8.02 -10.16
C THR A 587 13.29 -7.88 -9.35
N LEU A 588 13.65 -6.65 -8.95
CA LEU A 588 14.86 -6.37 -8.19
C LEU A 588 14.79 -6.81 -6.73
N LYS A 589 13.57 -6.96 -6.18
CA LYS A 589 13.29 -7.20 -4.76
C LYS A 589 13.98 -6.18 -3.88
N VAL A 590 13.33 -5.03 -3.70
CA VAL A 590 13.87 -3.92 -2.90
C VAL A 590 14.11 -4.34 -1.45
N TYR A 591 13.34 -5.30 -0.92
CA TYR A 591 13.65 -5.93 0.36
C TYR A 591 14.35 -7.28 0.16
N ASP A 592 15.46 -7.51 0.87
CA ASP A 592 16.10 -8.82 0.97
C ASP A 592 16.20 -9.23 2.46
N PRO A 593 15.43 -10.24 2.92
CA PRO A 593 15.46 -10.69 4.30
C PRO A 593 16.81 -11.32 4.71
N LYS A 594 17.70 -11.61 3.75
CA LYS A 594 19.05 -12.17 4.01
C LYS A 594 20.14 -11.10 4.02
N GLU A 595 19.81 -9.85 3.73
CA GLU A 595 20.78 -8.75 3.71
C GLU A 595 21.32 -8.51 5.13
N THR A 596 22.64 -8.58 5.29
CA THR A 596 23.28 -8.35 6.59
C THR A 596 23.45 -6.86 6.85
N ILE A 597 22.79 -6.35 7.87
CA ILE A 597 22.84 -4.93 8.24
C ILE A 597 23.68 -4.74 9.51
N LYS A 598 24.69 -3.87 9.43
CA LYS A 598 25.53 -3.51 10.58
C LYS A 598 25.02 -2.21 11.23
N VAL A 599 24.59 -2.32 12.48
CA VAL A 599 24.24 -1.21 13.37
C VAL A 599 25.19 -1.17 14.57
N SER A 600 25.30 -0.01 15.20
CA SER A 600 26.11 0.15 16.43
C SER A 600 25.43 -0.45 17.66
N GLU A 601 24.10 -0.41 17.72
CA GLU A 601 23.31 -0.82 18.88
C GLU A 601 21.97 -1.43 18.45
N LEU A 602 21.56 -2.49 19.16
CA LEU A 602 20.21 -3.06 19.08
C LEU A 602 19.25 -2.21 19.92
N ARG A 603 17.99 -2.14 19.48
CA ARG A 603 16.95 -1.37 20.18
C ARG A 603 15.61 -2.10 20.09
N ASP A 604 15.02 -2.39 21.24
CA ASP A 604 13.72 -3.06 21.33
C ASP A 604 12.62 -2.21 20.70
N ARG A 605 11.64 -2.88 20.08
CA ARG A 605 10.44 -2.23 19.55
C ARG A 605 9.56 -1.77 20.70
N ILE A 606 8.99 -0.58 20.57
CA ILE A 606 8.01 -0.10 21.55
C ILE A 606 6.65 -0.73 21.23
N HIS A 607 6.22 -1.67 22.06
CA HIS A 607 4.88 -2.26 21.99
C HIS A 607 3.88 -1.42 22.78
N LEU A 608 2.72 -1.19 22.18
CA LEU A 608 1.64 -0.44 22.82
C LEU A 608 0.92 -1.29 23.85
N THR A 609 0.35 -0.61 24.84
CA THR A 609 -0.57 -1.24 25.78
C THR A 609 -1.97 -1.27 25.15
N LYS A 610 -2.63 -2.42 25.20
CA LYS A 610 -4.04 -2.56 24.86
C LYS A 610 -4.88 -2.47 26.12
N LEU A 611 -6.16 -2.10 26.01
CA LEU A 611 -7.10 -2.19 27.14
C LEU A 611 -7.13 -3.62 27.72
N PRO A 612 -7.43 -3.82 29.03
CA PRO A 612 -7.63 -5.16 29.58
C PRO A 612 -8.80 -5.89 28.91
N PRO A 613 -8.73 -7.21 28.68
CA PRO A 613 -9.79 -7.96 27.99
C PRO A 613 -11.19 -7.76 28.57
N GLU A 614 -11.30 -7.65 29.90
CA GLU A 614 -12.58 -7.45 30.59
C GLU A 614 -13.24 -6.15 30.14
N LYS A 615 -12.45 -5.07 29.99
CA LYS A 615 -12.94 -3.80 29.44
C LYS A 615 -13.30 -3.95 27.97
N ARG A 616 -12.43 -4.57 27.16
CA ARG A 616 -12.68 -4.77 25.71
C ARG A 616 -14.02 -5.42 25.43
N THR A 617 -14.41 -6.43 26.22
CA THR A 617 -15.70 -7.14 26.02
C THR A 617 -16.93 -6.35 26.45
N SER A 618 -16.78 -5.20 27.10
CA SER A 618 -17.87 -4.43 27.71
C SER A 618 -18.00 -2.99 27.20
N SER A 619 -17.07 -2.53 26.36
CA SER A 619 -17.03 -1.16 25.85
C SER A 619 -16.61 -1.10 24.39
N PHE A 620 -16.95 0.00 23.74
CA PHE A 620 -16.48 0.35 22.40
C PHE A 620 -15.28 1.31 22.43
N ASP A 621 -14.68 1.54 23.60
CA ASP A 621 -13.44 2.30 23.76
C ASP A 621 -12.31 1.76 22.86
N GLU A 622 -11.51 2.67 22.29
CA GLU A 622 -10.40 2.33 21.41
C GLU A 622 -9.40 1.39 22.12
N VAL A 623 -9.19 0.19 21.56
CA VAL A 623 -8.46 -0.89 22.24
C VAL A 623 -6.97 -0.62 22.31
N GLU A 624 -6.35 -0.27 21.19
CA GLU A 624 -4.93 0.05 21.11
C GLU A 624 -4.68 1.49 21.56
N GLN A 625 -3.82 1.70 22.55
CA GLN A 625 -3.48 3.04 23.04
C GLN A 625 -2.30 3.62 22.25
N GLY A 626 -2.39 4.86 21.76
CA GLY A 626 -1.33 5.50 20.96
C GLY A 626 -0.01 5.73 21.71
N PHE A 627 1.04 6.14 20.98
CA PHE A 627 2.34 6.46 21.58
C PHE A 627 2.30 7.74 22.42
N SER A 628 3.09 7.76 23.50
CA SER A 628 3.55 9.02 24.09
C SER A 628 4.54 9.72 23.14
N VAL A 629 4.76 11.02 23.32
CA VAL A 629 5.74 11.79 22.52
C VAL A 629 7.13 11.15 22.60
N GLN A 630 7.59 10.81 23.80
CA GLN A 630 8.88 10.18 24.02
C GLN A 630 8.95 8.79 23.37
N GLY A 631 7.87 8.01 23.46
CA GLY A 631 7.77 6.71 22.81
C GLY A 631 7.86 6.81 21.30
N ALA A 632 7.07 7.70 20.68
CA ALA A 632 7.09 7.89 19.23
C ALA A 632 8.46 8.34 18.71
N VAL A 633 9.13 9.27 19.42
CA VAL A 633 10.49 9.71 19.06
C VAL A 633 11.48 8.56 19.19
N ALA A 634 11.46 7.81 20.30
CA ALA A 634 12.36 6.69 20.52
C ALA A 634 12.17 5.57 19.48
N GLU A 635 10.92 5.26 19.11
CA GLU A 635 10.62 4.32 18.03
C GLU A 635 11.08 4.84 16.66
N ALA A 636 10.87 6.13 16.37
CA ALA A 636 11.34 6.76 15.13
C ALA A 636 12.87 6.75 15.01
N GLU A 637 13.61 6.88 16.12
CA GLU A 637 15.08 6.82 16.13
C GLU A 637 15.65 5.46 15.71
N ARG A 638 14.86 4.38 15.80
CA ARG A 638 15.27 3.04 15.34
C ARG A 638 15.36 2.97 13.80
N CYS A 639 14.73 3.88 13.07
CA CYS A 639 14.68 3.87 11.61
C CYS A 639 16.08 4.00 10.97
N LEU A 640 16.41 3.09 10.05
CA LEU A 640 17.70 3.03 9.36
C LEU A 640 17.83 3.98 8.16
N ARG A 641 16.73 4.62 7.76
CA ARG A 641 16.63 5.45 6.55
C ARG A 641 17.18 4.71 5.32
N CYS A 642 16.55 3.58 5.01
CA CYS A 642 17.01 2.59 4.04
C CYS A 642 16.74 2.95 2.56
N TYR A 643 16.85 4.25 2.21
CA TYR A 643 16.69 4.72 0.84
C TYR A 643 17.67 4.06 -0.12
N ARG A 644 17.17 3.83 -1.33
CA ARG A 644 17.85 3.22 -2.47
C ARG A 644 17.54 4.07 -3.72
N VAL A 645 18.54 4.20 -4.59
CA VAL A 645 18.39 4.87 -5.89
C VAL A 645 18.72 3.86 -6.98
N VAL A 646 17.92 3.87 -8.05
CA VAL A 646 18.18 3.14 -9.28
C VAL A 646 18.10 4.11 -10.44
N THR A 647 19.04 3.97 -11.38
CA THR A 647 19.08 4.66 -12.67
C THR A 647 19.12 3.62 -13.78
N VAL A 648 18.20 3.72 -14.72
CA VAL A 648 18.09 2.87 -15.91
C VAL A 648 18.52 3.68 -17.13
N ALA A 649 19.38 3.11 -17.96
CA ALA A 649 19.76 3.66 -19.26
C ALA A 649 19.01 2.91 -20.37
N VAL A 650 18.40 3.66 -21.30
CA VAL A 650 17.61 3.11 -22.42
C VAL A 650 18.16 3.46 -23.80
#